data_AF-A0A370DI13-F1
#
_entry.id   AF-A0A370DI13-F1
#
_cell.length_a   1.000
_cell.length_b   1.000
_cell.length_c   1.000
_cell.angle_alpha   90.00
_cell.angle_beta   90.00
_cell.angle_gamma   90.00
#
_symmetry.space_group_name_H-M   'P 1'
#
loop_
_entity.id
_entity.type
_entity.pdbx_description
1 polymer ?
#
loop_
_entity_poly.entity_id
_entity_poly.type
_entity_poly.pdbx_seq_one_letter_code
_entity_poly.pdbx_strand_id
1 'polypeptide(L)'
;MKSRVSSLLSKAGIASTLLLSSIIIGCSGSSSSTPPPPSTTLSGVAAAGAPIIGTVIIKGALGNTNSALIEADGSYDVDVTGLTAPYRLRAQGSVGGRQYKLHSYAIESDVGGTVNITPFTDLIIANVAGQIAETFFDQAQQINPLDETIIEEQEAELQAKLQDVFNAVGVGTAIDLLRTTFSADHSGLDAALDIVRVEQTSANIVTITNLVENTSITDDVTDTTDNTETLTVTDPVALQTTATDTQQIAALFDAFSAAYATGLPTGSTLTAVENTFATDFLEDGYNKSLFLTEITTDPEMIGSIFSGIVVSNLDSIAGTAEVTFSWGANGVLEPEPETWFVAKDATLGWQFRGDQRIVETYFSFHCNDYDGFVADNPNGWTCGINTQYWDEDPTVNPGGTVIASGTVRILDANTQAQKAIIYLGTPAGSTAGNVQVYNEANQGFQGDYRELANNTGGTDPSIFAVGDIIEYALYTADLDISTPASPAVVGIPVATYTDTLAFLPNPTTWSDSSNKMPTATSATQSAIQGYSTGNNLTIGWDLSAGTRIEEVLVRITDSAGDQVEVWDWMFGSTATSVTYSAASLDTSALLQTDTAYELRVRIYAQDEVNGQSHSKDYAYNIAGPAAQDGSGIACDPTGVTTLAEFETIMDACGTVTPMVANDLAGNSYTFVAATNEVTTFNLDGSTGSFTNDGGNTAIPLTWSIDSRGYLTVNYTVPNVGTFFDVMAAYGVDTSTGGLMVRAFTNENNSTFSEIIIPVGGGSSTSLTCGYSTPWDDVADEPSSFNSYDDFLTVVADCGGASPTTTADIIGTWTDTWTDGSTGALIVVTMVFNGDGSTGTYSETADGVPLVNGSGSFTWSVANNLLTVNVAGVFMEVTAVTASGMVHYAEDAEWSTPSDLSISNTATLDGEIWNGNYVKQP
;
A
#
# COMPACT_ATOMS: atom_id res chain seq x y z
N MET A 1 -14.25 2.89 5.10
CA MET A 1 -13.58 2.47 3.85
C MET A 1 -12.98 3.66 3.12
N LYS A 2 -13.69 4.80 3.02
CA LYS A 2 -13.22 5.99 2.30
C LYS A 2 -12.51 7.09 3.10
N SER A 3 -12.53 7.12 4.42
CA SER A 3 -11.56 7.98 5.13
C SER A 3 -10.10 7.70 4.72
N ARG A 4 -9.85 6.51 4.13
CA ARG A 4 -8.58 6.09 3.55
C ARG A 4 -8.62 5.93 2.01
N VAL A 5 -9.74 5.49 1.43
CA VAL A 5 -9.91 5.34 -0.04
C VAL A 5 -10.28 6.65 -0.78
N SER A 6 -10.90 7.66 -0.14
CA SER A 6 -11.26 8.94 -0.81
C SER A 6 -10.05 9.84 -1.07
N SER A 7 -8.95 9.64 -0.32
CA SER A 7 -7.70 10.36 -0.55
C SER A 7 -7.14 10.14 -1.97
N LEU A 8 -7.55 9.05 -2.63
CA LEU A 8 -7.16 8.65 -3.98
C LEU A 8 -7.85 9.46 -5.09
N LEU A 9 -8.99 10.13 -4.82
CA LEU A 9 -9.70 10.91 -5.86
C LEU A 9 -9.14 12.31 -6.10
N SER A 10 -8.16 12.77 -5.29
CA SER A 10 -7.46 14.02 -5.57
C SER A 10 -6.14 13.87 -6.33
N LYS A 11 -5.53 12.67 -6.40
CA LYS A 11 -4.19 12.49 -7.02
C LYS A 11 -4.02 11.08 -7.63
N ALA A 12 -4.24 10.99 -8.93
CA ALA A 12 -3.93 9.79 -9.70
C ALA A 12 -2.41 9.56 -9.83
N GLY A 13 -1.93 8.35 -9.53
CA GLY A 13 -0.64 7.86 -10.04
C GLY A 13 0.07 6.73 -9.28
N ILE A 14 -0.12 5.49 -9.76
CA ILE A 14 0.88 4.40 -9.89
C ILE A 14 1.08 3.38 -8.72
N ALA A 15 0.80 2.12 -9.11
CA ALA A 15 1.40 0.81 -8.79
C ALA A 15 1.25 0.17 -7.39
N SER A 16 0.35 -0.80 -7.30
CA SER A 16 0.39 -1.88 -6.31
C SER A 16 0.91 -3.19 -6.95
N THR A 17 1.93 -3.81 -6.35
CA THR A 17 2.58 -5.04 -6.84
C THR A 17 2.10 -6.24 -6.02
N LEU A 18 1.32 -7.12 -6.65
CA LEU A 18 0.74 -8.31 -6.03
C LEU A 18 1.79 -9.46 -5.93
N LEU A 19 2.24 -9.77 -4.71
CA LEU A 19 3.08 -10.94 -4.42
C LEU A 19 2.22 -12.18 -4.17
N LEU A 20 2.04 -13.00 -5.20
CA LEU A 20 1.44 -14.34 -5.11
C LEU A 20 2.49 -15.36 -4.59
N SER A 21 2.31 -15.83 -3.37
CA SER A 21 3.11 -16.94 -2.82
C SER A 21 2.28 -18.23 -2.81
N SER A 22 2.36 -18.99 -3.89
CA SER A 22 1.75 -20.32 -4.00
C SER A 22 2.72 -21.40 -3.52
N ILE A 23 2.49 -21.94 -2.32
CA ILE A 23 3.15 -23.16 -1.85
C ILE A 23 2.33 -24.37 -2.33
N ILE A 24 2.83 -25.05 -3.36
CA ILE A 24 2.39 -26.39 -3.73
C ILE A 24 3.29 -27.39 -2.99
N ILE A 25 2.79 -28.04 -1.95
CA ILE A 25 3.41 -29.27 -1.42
C ILE A 25 2.74 -30.46 -2.11
N GLY A 26 3.48 -31.03 -3.05
CA GLY A 26 3.16 -32.31 -3.68
C GLY A 26 3.14 -33.45 -2.66
N CYS A 27 2.07 -34.23 -2.70
CA CYS A 27 1.93 -35.49 -2.00
C CYS A 27 2.75 -36.60 -2.69
N SER A 28 3.67 -37.25 -1.98
CA SER A 28 3.95 -38.70 -2.14
C SER A 28 4.94 -39.21 -1.07
N GLY A 29 4.43 -39.93 -0.07
CA GLY A 29 5.27 -40.58 0.93
C GLY A 29 4.48 -41.47 1.88
N SER A 30 4.29 -42.74 1.54
CA SER A 30 3.70 -43.75 2.42
C SER A 30 4.63 -44.06 3.60
N SER A 31 4.25 -43.66 4.83
CA SER A 31 4.80 -44.23 6.06
C SER A 31 3.85 -44.08 7.24
N SER A 32 3.38 -45.23 7.75
CA SER A 32 2.92 -45.51 9.12
C SER A 32 2.38 -44.33 9.95
N SER A 33 1.05 -44.30 10.11
CA SER A 33 0.32 -43.40 11.01
C SER A 33 0.82 -43.51 12.46
N THR A 34 1.69 -42.58 12.86
CA THR A 34 1.80 -42.13 14.24
C THR A 34 0.50 -41.42 14.62
N PRO A 35 -0.08 -41.66 15.81
CA PRO A 35 -1.22 -40.87 16.27
C PRO A 35 -0.87 -39.39 16.23
N PRO A 36 -1.80 -38.49 15.85
CA PRO A 36 -1.57 -37.06 15.98
C PRO A 36 -1.17 -36.75 17.44
N PRO A 37 -0.25 -35.80 17.67
CA PRO A 37 0.07 -35.36 19.01
C PRO A 37 -1.22 -34.96 19.75
N PRO A 38 -1.33 -35.20 21.07
CA PRO A 38 -2.49 -34.77 21.84
C PRO A 38 -2.67 -33.26 21.65
N SER A 39 -3.91 -32.83 21.37
CA SER A 39 -4.22 -31.40 21.28
C SER A 39 -3.94 -30.73 22.62
N THR A 40 -3.38 -29.52 22.56
CA THR A 40 -3.11 -28.67 23.73
C THR A 40 -3.93 -27.38 23.70
N THR A 41 -4.95 -27.30 22.86
CA THR A 41 -5.70 -26.06 22.60
C THR A 41 -7.12 -26.14 23.14
N LEU A 42 -7.67 -24.99 23.50
CA LEU A 42 -9.12 -24.79 23.66
C LEU A 42 -9.58 -23.90 22.51
N SER A 43 -10.63 -24.35 21.82
CA SER A 43 -11.14 -23.69 20.62
C SER A 43 -12.65 -23.57 20.69
N GLY A 44 -13.24 -22.62 19.96
CA GLY A 44 -14.68 -22.44 19.90
C GLY A 44 -15.07 -21.15 19.21
N VAL A 45 -16.31 -20.70 19.39
CA VAL A 45 -16.81 -19.44 18.83
C VAL A 45 -17.10 -18.43 19.94
N ALA A 46 -16.59 -17.21 19.76
CA ALA A 46 -16.86 -16.05 20.58
C ALA A 46 -17.81 -15.09 19.82
N ALA A 47 -19.08 -15.05 20.21
CA ALA A 47 -20.12 -14.34 19.47
C ALA A 47 -21.24 -13.79 20.37
N ALA A 48 -21.86 -12.71 19.93
CA ALA A 48 -23.06 -12.11 20.54
C ALA A 48 -24.08 -11.68 19.46
N GLY A 49 -24.54 -12.64 18.66
CA GLY A 49 -25.35 -12.41 17.45
C GLY A 49 -24.51 -12.14 16.19
N ALA A 50 -23.23 -11.83 16.39
CA ALA A 50 -22.21 -11.81 15.34
C ALA A 50 -20.83 -12.10 16.00
N PRO A 51 -19.78 -12.41 15.21
CA PRO A 51 -18.42 -12.56 15.71
C PRO A 51 -17.96 -11.40 16.60
N ILE A 52 -17.36 -11.69 17.75
CA ILE A 52 -16.71 -10.66 18.58
C ILE A 52 -15.37 -10.30 17.96
N ILE A 53 -15.22 -9.03 17.58
CA ILE A 53 -13.93 -8.50 17.11
C ILE A 53 -13.11 -8.15 18.35
N GLY A 54 -12.08 -8.96 18.63
CA GLY A 54 -11.27 -8.79 19.83
C GLY A 54 -10.38 -9.99 20.14
N THR A 55 -10.24 -10.31 21.42
CA THR A 55 -9.34 -11.36 21.91
C THR A 55 -10.03 -12.32 22.86
N VAL A 56 -9.61 -13.58 22.84
CA VAL A 56 -9.90 -14.55 23.91
C VAL A 56 -8.70 -14.65 24.84
N ILE A 57 -8.97 -14.53 26.14
CA ILE A 57 -8.01 -14.70 27.22
C ILE A 57 -8.43 -15.93 28.03
N ILE A 58 -7.54 -16.91 28.14
CA ILE A 58 -7.73 -18.10 28.95
C ILE A 58 -6.85 -18.02 30.19
N LYS A 59 -7.47 -18.15 31.36
CA LYS A 59 -6.82 -18.10 32.68
C LYS A 59 -6.93 -19.45 33.37
N GLY A 60 -5.79 -20.08 33.66
CA GLY A 60 -5.75 -21.31 34.46
C GLY A 60 -6.05 -21.06 35.94
N ALA A 61 -6.30 -22.13 36.69
CA ALA A 61 -6.62 -22.08 38.12
C ALA A 61 -5.53 -21.41 38.98
N LEU A 62 -4.26 -21.47 38.57
CA LEU A 62 -3.13 -20.83 39.24
C LEU A 62 -2.96 -19.34 38.91
N GLY A 63 -3.74 -18.79 37.97
CA GLY A 63 -3.76 -17.38 37.59
C GLY A 63 -2.98 -17.02 36.32
N ASN A 64 -2.18 -17.94 35.78
CA ASN A 64 -1.48 -17.73 34.50
C ASN A 64 -2.46 -17.61 33.34
N THR A 65 -2.10 -16.83 32.32
CA THR A 65 -2.95 -16.56 31.15
C THR A 65 -2.23 -16.75 29.82
N ASN A 66 -2.96 -17.27 28.83
CA ASN A 66 -2.60 -17.20 27.41
C ASN A 66 -3.76 -16.52 26.66
N SER A 67 -3.50 -15.96 25.47
CA SER A 67 -4.52 -15.28 24.67
C SER A 67 -4.26 -15.42 23.17
N ALA A 68 -5.32 -15.27 22.38
CA ALA A 68 -5.27 -15.18 20.93
C ALA A 68 -6.30 -14.15 20.43
N LEU A 69 -6.13 -13.68 19.19
CA LEU A 69 -7.16 -12.93 18.48
C LEU A 69 -8.35 -13.85 18.18
N ILE A 70 -9.53 -13.24 18.09
CA ILE A 70 -10.73 -13.88 17.54
C ILE A 70 -10.68 -13.65 16.03
N GLU A 71 -10.83 -14.72 15.26
CA GLU A 71 -10.84 -14.66 13.80
C GLU A 71 -12.11 -13.96 13.29
N ALA A 72 -12.10 -13.57 12.01
CA ALA A 72 -13.22 -12.82 11.41
C ALA A 72 -14.56 -13.57 11.43
N ASP A 73 -14.55 -14.90 11.57
CA ASP A 73 -15.75 -15.74 11.69
C ASP A 73 -16.15 -16.03 13.16
N GLY A 74 -15.46 -15.40 14.13
CA GLY A 74 -15.69 -15.57 15.56
C GLY A 74 -14.97 -16.77 16.15
N SER A 75 -14.31 -17.60 15.34
CA SER A 75 -13.54 -18.72 15.85
C SER A 75 -12.30 -18.26 16.59
N TYR A 76 -11.88 -19.05 17.57
CA TYR A 76 -10.62 -18.84 18.26
C TYR A 76 -9.94 -20.17 18.56
N ASP A 77 -8.62 -20.13 18.70
CA ASP A 77 -7.80 -21.25 19.15
C ASP A 77 -6.71 -20.73 20.09
N VAL A 78 -6.71 -21.18 21.35
CA VAL A 78 -5.73 -20.78 22.35
C VAL A 78 -5.01 -22.00 22.89
N ASP A 79 -3.68 -22.04 22.71
CA ASP A 79 -2.82 -23.04 23.35
C ASP A 79 -2.81 -22.82 24.87
N VAL A 80 -3.20 -23.85 25.63
CA VAL A 80 -3.23 -23.83 27.10
C VAL A 80 -1.98 -24.44 27.72
N THR A 81 -0.94 -24.71 26.93
CA THR A 81 0.36 -25.18 27.44
C THR A 81 0.88 -24.26 28.54
N GLY A 82 1.23 -24.86 29.69
CA GLY A 82 1.74 -24.12 30.86
C GLY A 82 0.66 -23.53 31.78
N LEU A 83 -0.62 -23.65 31.40
CA LEU A 83 -1.75 -23.37 32.29
C LEU A 83 -2.10 -24.59 33.13
N THR A 84 -2.93 -24.42 34.15
CA THR A 84 -3.41 -25.50 35.03
C THR A 84 -4.93 -25.48 35.01
N ALA A 85 -5.56 -26.58 34.59
CA ALA A 85 -7.02 -26.72 34.65
C ALA A 85 -7.54 -26.62 36.11
N PRO A 86 -8.81 -26.20 36.30
CA PRO A 86 -9.75 -25.71 35.29
C PRO A 86 -9.36 -24.35 34.68
N TYR A 87 -10.01 -24.01 33.58
CA TYR A 87 -9.76 -22.81 32.79
C TYR A 87 -10.97 -21.88 32.83
N ARG A 88 -10.74 -20.60 33.09
CA ARG A 88 -11.72 -19.52 32.93
C ARG A 88 -11.41 -18.80 31.64
N LEU A 89 -12.42 -18.61 30.80
CA LEU A 89 -12.26 -17.98 29.49
C LEU A 89 -12.97 -16.62 29.50
N ARG A 90 -12.38 -15.63 28.82
CA ARG A 90 -12.99 -14.32 28.56
C ARG A 90 -12.79 -13.98 27.09
N ALA A 91 -13.87 -13.72 26.38
CA ALA A 91 -13.82 -12.96 25.14
C ALA A 91 -14.02 -11.47 25.49
N GLN A 92 -13.11 -10.63 25.03
CA GLN A 92 -13.21 -9.17 25.18
C GLN A 92 -13.04 -8.50 23.81
N GLY A 93 -13.94 -7.59 23.48
CA GLY A 93 -13.97 -6.99 22.15
C GLY A 93 -15.28 -6.27 21.90
N SER A 94 -15.63 -6.07 20.63
CA SER A 94 -16.88 -5.42 20.25
C SER A 94 -17.67 -6.20 19.21
N VAL A 95 -18.99 -5.98 19.21
CA VAL A 95 -19.94 -6.48 18.21
C VAL A 95 -20.87 -5.32 17.87
N GLY A 96 -20.92 -4.89 16.61
CA GLY A 96 -21.71 -3.74 16.19
C GLY A 96 -21.41 -2.45 16.96
N GLY A 97 -20.14 -2.20 17.29
CA GLY A 97 -19.68 -1.02 18.07
C GLY A 97 -19.93 -1.11 19.58
N ARG A 98 -20.66 -2.13 20.05
CA ARG A 98 -20.90 -2.37 21.47
C ARG A 98 -19.79 -3.21 22.07
N GLN A 99 -19.25 -2.78 23.21
CA GLN A 99 -18.20 -3.51 23.94
C GLN A 99 -18.78 -4.70 24.74
N TYR A 100 -18.10 -5.83 24.70
CA TYR A 100 -18.44 -7.07 25.40
C TYR A 100 -17.26 -7.58 26.22
N LYS A 101 -17.58 -8.16 27.38
CA LYS A 101 -16.70 -9.03 28.16
C LYS A 101 -17.50 -10.26 28.58
N LEU A 102 -17.45 -11.28 27.74
CA LEU A 102 -18.24 -12.50 27.92
C LEU A 102 -17.34 -13.63 28.43
N HIS A 103 -17.91 -14.51 29.24
CA HIS A 103 -17.15 -15.53 29.92
C HIS A 103 -17.67 -16.94 29.65
N SER A 104 -16.76 -17.90 29.79
CA SER A 104 -17.05 -19.32 29.73
C SER A 104 -16.10 -20.09 30.66
N TYR A 105 -16.29 -21.40 30.76
CA TYR A 105 -15.53 -22.25 31.66
C TYR A 105 -15.22 -23.59 31.02
N ALA A 106 -14.01 -24.08 31.24
CA ALA A 106 -13.55 -25.36 30.70
C ALA A 106 -12.79 -26.15 31.76
N ILE A 107 -12.87 -27.47 31.65
CA ILE A 107 -12.08 -28.41 32.46
C ILE A 107 -11.04 -29.12 31.59
N GLU A 108 -10.19 -29.94 32.20
CA GLU A 108 -9.11 -30.63 31.49
C GLU A 108 -9.62 -31.53 30.35
N SER A 109 -10.81 -32.13 30.48
CA SER A 109 -11.39 -32.96 29.42
C SER A 109 -11.93 -32.17 28.23
N ASP A 110 -12.08 -30.86 28.35
CA ASP A 110 -12.50 -29.99 27.25
C ASP A 110 -11.32 -29.61 26.33
N VAL A 111 -10.08 -29.90 26.72
CA VAL A 111 -8.88 -29.64 25.89
C VAL A 111 -8.95 -30.47 24.61
N GLY A 112 -8.81 -29.79 23.47
CA GLY A 112 -9.03 -30.34 22.13
C GLY A 112 -10.50 -30.43 21.70
N GLY A 113 -11.42 -29.92 22.51
CA GLY A 113 -12.86 -29.81 22.23
C GLY A 113 -13.31 -28.37 21.96
N THR A 114 -14.63 -28.20 21.86
CA THR A 114 -15.29 -26.91 21.65
C THR A 114 -15.74 -26.30 22.98
N VAL A 115 -15.38 -25.04 23.22
CA VAL A 115 -15.89 -24.23 24.33
C VAL A 115 -16.29 -22.88 23.74
N ASN A 116 -17.57 -22.54 23.77
CA ASN A 116 -18.05 -21.28 23.22
C ASN A 116 -18.06 -20.19 24.27
N ILE A 117 -18.01 -18.94 23.82
CA ILE A 117 -18.11 -17.74 24.67
C ILE A 117 -19.23 -16.86 24.12
N THR A 118 -20.39 -16.90 24.75
CA THR A 118 -21.61 -16.18 24.33
C THR A 118 -22.29 -15.52 25.53
N PRO A 119 -23.27 -14.62 25.32
CA PRO A 119 -24.10 -14.10 26.41
C PRO A 119 -24.79 -15.20 27.24
N PHE A 120 -25.06 -16.37 26.65
CA PHE A 120 -25.64 -17.50 27.36
C PHE A 120 -24.62 -18.21 28.25
N THR A 121 -23.40 -18.43 27.77
CA THR A 121 -22.35 -19.04 28.62
C THR A 121 -21.97 -18.10 29.76
N ASP A 122 -21.93 -16.79 29.53
CA ASP A 122 -21.64 -15.80 30.56
C ASP A 122 -22.62 -15.88 31.74
N LEU A 123 -23.93 -15.93 31.43
CA LEU A 123 -24.98 -16.07 32.43
C LEU A 123 -24.91 -17.41 33.18
N ILE A 124 -24.67 -18.52 32.47
CA ILE A 124 -24.50 -19.84 33.11
C ILE A 124 -23.35 -19.78 34.13
N ILE A 125 -22.19 -19.25 33.73
CA ILE A 125 -21.04 -19.15 34.64
C ILE A 125 -21.32 -18.20 35.79
N ALA A 126 -22.04 -17.10 35.58
CA ALA A 126 -22.42 -16.18 36.65
C ALA A 126 -23.30 -16.87 37.71
N ASN A 127 -24.33 -17.62 37.28
CA ASN A 127 -25.23 -18.32 38.18
C ASN A 127 -24.52 -19.44 38.96
N VAL A 128 -23.66 -20.21 38.29
CA VAL A 128 -22.88 -21.27 38.96
C VAL A 128 -21.88 -20.68 39.96
N ALA A 129 -21.25 -19.55 39.61
CA ALA A 129 -20.29 -18.87 40.48
C ALA A 129 -20.93 -18.09 41.64
N GLY A 130 -22.26 -17.88 41.60
CA GLY A 130 -22.99 -17.08 42.59
C GLY A 130 -22.61 -15.60 42.58
N GLN A 131 -22.11 -15.09 41.46
CA GLN A 131 -21.62 -13.71 41.27
C GLN A 131 -21.45 -13.41 39.78
N ILE A 132 -21.37 -12.14 39.40
CA ILE A 132 -21.11 -11.75 38.01
C ILE A 132 -19.81 -12.36 37.47
N ALA A 133 -19.87 -12.90 36.25
CA ALA A 133 -18.79 -13.71 35.66
C ALA A 133 -17.47 -12.95 35.51
N GLU A 134 -17.51 -11.64 35.25
CA GLU A 134 -16.32 -10.79 35.21
C GLU A 134 -15.55 -10.82 36.54
N THR A 135 -16.27 -10.68 37.66
CA THR A 135 -15.68 -10.72 39.01
C THR A 135 -15.09 -12.11 39.29
N PHE A 136 -15.76 -13.18 38.86
CA PHE A 136 -15.23 -14.54 38.98
C PHE A 136 -13.95 -14.74 38.16
N PHE A 137 -13.89 -14.25 36.92
CA PHE A 137 -12.69 -14.34 36.07
C PHE A 137 -11.51 -13.55 36.66
N ASP A 138 -11.75 -12.38 37.23
CA ASP A 138 -10.69 -11.48 37.73
C ASP A 138 -10.01 -11.97 39.03
N GLN A 139 -10.56 -13.00 39.70
CA GLN A 139 -9.91 -13.60 40.86
C GLN A 139 -8.51 -14.12 40.50
N ALA A 140 -7.51 -13.80 41.32
CA ALA A 140 -6.10 -14.11 41.06
C ALA A 140 -5.84 -15.62 40.92
N GLN A 141 -6.54 -16.44 41.70
CA GLN A 141 -6.49 -17.90 41.64
C GLN A 141 -7.88 -18.47 41.86
N GLN A 142 -8.16 -19.62 41.26
CA GLN A 142 -9.37 -20.36 41.50
C GLN A 142 -9.09 -21.50 42.48
N ILE A 143 -9.43 -21.28 43.75
CA ILE A 143 -9.18 -22.28 44.81
C ILE A 143 -10.26 -23.37 44.81
N ASN A 144 -11.48 -23.03 44.38
CA ASN A 144 -12.60 -23.96 44.24
C ASN A 144 -13.06 -24.02 42.77
N PRO A 145 -12.83 -25.15 42.07
CA PRO A 145 -13.45 -25.42 40.77
C PRO A 145 -14.98 -25.27 40.83
N LEU A 146 -15.60 -24.79 39.74
CA LEU A 146 -17.05 -24.86 39.59
C LEU A 146 -17.48 -26.34 39.50
N ASP A 147 -18.64 -26.68 40.07
CA ASP A 147 -19.19 -28.03 40.05
C ASP A 147 -19.87 -28.30 38.70
N GLU A 148 -19.38 -29.29 37.95
CA GLU A 148 -19.89 -29.66 36.63
C GLU A 148 -21.39 -30.00 36.65
N THR A 149 -21.89 -30.61 37.72
CA THR A 149 -23.32 -30.96 37.84
C THR A 149 -24.19 -29.71 37.97
N ILE A 150 -23.68 -28.68 38.64
CA ILE A 150 -24.38 -27.39 38.77
C ILE A 150 -24.31 -26.61 37.46
N ILE A 151 -23.22 -26.75 36.68
CA ILE A 151 -23.15 -26.19 35.32
C ILE A 151 -24.26 -26.79 34.44
N GLU A 152 -24.40 -28.11 34.42
CA GLU A 152 -25.45 -28.81 33.66
C GLU A 152 -26.87 -28.41 34.13
N GLU A 153 -27.07 -28.24 35.44
CA GLU A 153 -28.36 -27.75 35.99
C GLU A 153 -28.68 -26.32 35.54
N GLN A 154 -27.72 -25.39 35.63
CA GLN A 154 -27.90 -23.99 35.24
C GLN A 154 -28.09 -23.83 33.72
N GLU A 155 -27.42 -24.66 32.93
CA GLU A 155 -27.65 -24.72 31.49
C GLU A 155 -29.09 -25.17 31.17
N ALA A 156 -29.57 -26.22 31.81
CA ALA A 156 -30.93 -26.72 31.61
C ALA A 156 -31.99 -25.69 32.04
N GLU A 157 -31.73 -24.94 33.11
CA GLU A 157 -32.59 -23.83 33.54
C GLU A 157 -32.62 -22.72 32.49
N LEU A 158 -31.48 -22.30 31.95
CA LEU A 158 -31.43 -21.28 30.90
C LEU A 158 -32.13 -21.74 29.60
N GLN A 159 -31.94 -23.01 29.20
CA GLN A 159 -32.68 -23.61 28.08
C GLN A 159 -34.20 -23.52 28.30
N ALA A 160 -34.68 -23.80 29.52
CA ALA A 160 -36.09 -23.70 29.86
C ALA A 160 -36.61 -22.25 29.81
N LYS A 161 -35.80 -21.26 30.25
CA LYS A 161 -36.13 -19.83 30.14
C LYS A 161 -36.32 -19.39 28.69
N LEU A 162 -35.49 -19.91 27.78
CA LEU A 162 -35.42 -19.48 26.38
C LEU A 162 -36.17 -20.40 25.39
N GLN A 163 -36.85 -21.43 25.88
CA GLN A 163 -37.39 -22.50 25.04
C GLN A 163 -38.38 -21.99 23.96
N ASP A 164 -39.21 -21.01 24.28
CA ASP A 164 -40.14 -20.41 23.33
C ASP A 164 -39.41 -19.69 22.18
N VAL A 165 -38.33 -18.97 22.49
CA VAL A 165 -37.47 -18.34 21.48
C VAL A 165 -36.77 -19.40 20.64
N PHE A 166 -36.14 -20.39 21.27
CA PHE A 166 -35.47 -21.48 20.57
C PHE A 166 -36.40 -22.21 19.60
N ASN A 167 -37.65 -22.48 20.00
CA ASN A 167 -38.65 -23.07 19.13
C ASN A 167 -39.01 -22.16 17.94
N ALA A 168 -39.11 -20.84 18.16
CA ALA A 168 -39.45 -19.88 17.11
C ALA A 168 -38.35 -19.77 16.03
N VAL A 169 -37.07 -19.82 16.43
CA VAL A 169 -35.92 -19.74 15.51
C VAL A 169 -35.38 -21.11 15.07
N GLY A 170 -35.97 -22.21 15.53
CA GLY A 170 -35.61 -23.57 15.09
C GLY A 170 -34.40 -24.20 15.79
N VAL A 171 -34.02 -23.72 16.97
CA VAL A 171 -32.99 -24.32 17.83
C VAL A 171 -33.57 -25.54 18.56
N GLY A 172 -32.83 -26.65 18.54
CA GLY A 172 -33.25 -27.90 19.16
C GLY A 172 -33.34 -27.82 20.69
N THR A 173 -34.25 -28.60 21.29
CA THR A 173 -34.53 -28.61 22.75
C THR A 173 -33.43 -29.25 23.62
N ALA A 174 -32.28 -29.60 23.05
CA ALA A 174 -31.18 -30.28 23.73
C ALA A 174 -29.81 -29.76 23.23
N ILE A 175 -29.76 -28.48 22.89
CA ILE A 175 -28.55 -27.79 22.43
C ILE A 175 -27.58 -27.60 23.61
N ASP A 176 -26.36 -28.13 23.53
CA ASP A 176 -25.34 -27.82 24.54
C ASP A 176 -24.84 -26.37 24.32
N LEU A 177 -25.23 -25.44 25.18
CA LEU A 177 -24.93 -24.01 25.05
C LEU A 177 -23.45 -23.70 25.24
N LEU A 178 -22.69 -24.57 25.92
CA LEU A 178 -21.26 -24.38 26.16
C LEU A 178 -20.38 -25.03 25.09
N ARG A 179 -20.77 -26.20 24.55
CA ARG A 179 -19.88 -27.05 23.76
C ARG A 179 -20.39 -27.42 22.37
N THR A 180 -21.62 -27.06 22.00
CA THR A 180 -22.11 -27.34 20.64
C THR A 180 -21.32 -26.52 19.62
N THR A 181 -20.77 -27.17 18.60
CA THR A 181 -20.21 -26.44 17.45
C THR A 181 -21.31 -25.68 16.73
N PHE A 182 -21.14 -24.38 16.55
CA PHE A 182 -22.01 -23.51 15.74
C PHE A 182 -21.15 -22.49 14.97
N SER A 183 -21.79 -21.75 14.06
CA SER A 183 -21.19 -20.65 13.31
C SER A 183 -21.93 -19.37 13.65
N ALA A 184 -21.22 -18.24 13.74
CA ALA A 184 -21.82 -16.92 13.94
C ALA A 184 -22.33 -16.37 12.60
N ASP A 185 -23.34 -17.04 12.02
CA ASP A 185 -23.89 -16.82 10.68
C ASP A 185 -25.38 -16.46 10.69
N HIS A 186 -25.89 -15.97 11.82
CA HIS A 186 -27.30 -15.65 12.06
C HIS A 186 -28.26 -16.83 11.92
N SER A 187 -27.76 -18.07 11.98
CA SER A 187 -28.54 -19.30 11.92
C SER A 187 -28.45 -20.11 13.23
N GLY A 188 -29.37 -21.06 13.42
CA GLY A 188 -29.32 -21.97 14.57
C GLY A 188 -29.22 -21.23 15.92
N LEU A 189 -28.19 -21.54 16.71
CA LEU A 189 -27.97 -20.89 18.00
C LEU A 189 -27.71 -19.38 17.87
N ASP A 190 -27.04 -18.96 16.81
CA ASP A 190 -26.74 -17.54 16.57
C ASP A 190 -28.00 -16.74 16.24
N ALA A 191 -28.96 -17.34 15.52
CA ALA A 191 -30.28 -16.75 15.33
C ALA A 191 -31.02 -16.48 16.67
N ALA A 192 -30.74 -17.27 17.72
CA ALA A 192 -31.29 -16.98 19.05
C ALA A 192 -30.53 -15.83 19.74
N LEU A 193 -29.22 -15.69 19.51
CA LEU A 193 -28.41 -14.58 20.00
C LEU A 193 -28.79 -13.25 19.32
N ASP A 194 -29.24 -13.28 18.07
CA ASP A 194 -29.79 -12.10 17.36
C ASP A 194 -31.11 -11.60 17.98
N ILE A 195 -31.89 -12.51 18.57
CA ILE A 195 -33.23 -12.21 19.10
C ILE A 195 -33.18 -11.88 20.60
N VAL A 196 -32.19 -12.42 21.33
CA VAL A 196 -32.12 -12.33 22.79
C VAL A 196 -30.93 -11.49 23.22
N ARG A 197 -31.21 -10.44 24.00
CA ARG A 197 -30.19 -9.64 24.67
C ARG A 197 -30.11 -9.99 26.14
N VAL A 198 -28.91 -10.31 26.61
CA VAL A 198 -28.60 -10.61 28.02
C VAL A 198 -27.69 -9.50 28.55
N GLU A 199 -28.16 -8.77 29.57
CA GLU A 199 -27.46 -7.59 30.10
C GLU A 199 -27.51 -7.55 31.61
N GLN A 200 -26.38 -7.24 32.25
CA GLN A 200 -26.40 -6.85 33.65
C GLN A 200 -27.00 -5.44 33.77
N THR A 201 -28.20 -5.32 34.34
CA THR A 201 -28.89 -4.03 34.48
C THR A 201 -28.74 -3.42 35.87
N SER A 202 -28.35 -4.21 36.87
CA SER A 202 -27.95 -3.70 38.20
C SER A 202 -26.99 -4.69 38.88
N ALA A 203 -26.57 -4.41 40.13
CA ALA A 203 -25.67 -5.30 40.85
C ALA A 203 -26.31 -6.69 40.98
N ASN A 204 -25.63 -7.72 40.44
CA ASN A 204 -26.06 -9.13 40.40
C ASN A 204 -27.36 -9.45 39.62
N ILE A 205 -28.08 -8.46 39.10
CA ILE A 205 -29.29 -8.71 38.30
C ILE A 205 -28.96 -8.64 36.82
N VAL A 206 -29.24 -9.73 36.14
CA VAL A 206 -29.21 -9.85 34.68
C VAL A 206 -30.64 -9.78 34.14
N THR A 207 -30.82 -9.01 33.06
CA THR A 207 -32.08 -8.90 32.32
C THR A 207 -31.93 -9.58 30.98
N ILE A 208 -32.88 -10.45 30.65
CA ILE A 208 -32.95 -11.19 29.39
C ILE A 208 -34.12 -10.63 28.60
N THR A 209 -33.85 -10.06 27.43
CA THR A 209 -34.85 -9.32 26.62
C THR A 209 -35.03 -9.99 25.26
N ASN A 210 -36.28 -10.24 24.86
CA ASN A 210 -36.63 -10.52 23.47
C ASN A 210 -36.67 -9.18 22.72
N LEU A 211 -35.74 -8.98 21.78
CA LEU A 211 -35.58 -7.74 21.04
C LEU A 211 -36.72 -7.45 20.06
N VAL A 212 -37.42 -8.48 19.59
CA VAL A 212 -38.53 -8.34 18.62
C VAL A 212 -39.82 -7.92 19.31
N GLU A 213 -40.15 -8.54 20.44
CA GLU A 213 -41.38 -8.24 21.19
C GLU A 213 -41.17 -7.17 22.28
N ASN A 214 -39.91 -6.82 22.56
CA ASN A 214 -39.50 -5.93 23.66
C ASN A 214 -40.07 -6.36 25.03
N THR A 215 -40.06 -7.68 25.27
CA THR A 215 -40.43 -8.31 26.55
C THR A 215 -39.16 -8.77 27.27
N SER A 216 -39.18 -8.79 28.60
CA SER A 216 -38.01 -9.13 29.40
C SER A 216 -38.33 -9.91 30.67
N ILE A 217 -37.38 -10.74 31.10
CA ILE A 217 -37.34 -11.40 32.41
C ILE A 217 -36.04 -11.04 33.14
N THR A 218 -35.95 -11.31 34.44
CA THR A 218 -34.75 -11.06 35.25
C THR A 218 -34.21 -12.33 35.90
N ASP A 219 -32.92 -12.31 36.21
CA ASP A 219 -32.15 -13.38 36.86
C ASP A 219 -31.20 -12.73 37.90
N ASP A 220 -31.35 -13.06 39.18
CA ASP A 220 -30.40 -12.72 40.23
C ASP A 220 -29.35 -13.84 40.33
N VAL A 221 -28.14 -13.57 39.85
CA VAL A 221 -27.06 -14.55 39.79
C VAL A 221 -26.59 -15.04 41.17
N THR A 222 -27.13 -14.50 42.26
CA THR A 222 -26.88 -14.95 43.64
C THR A 222 -28.00 -15.83 44.22
N ASP A 223 -29.15 -15.96 43.54
CA ASP A 223 -30.30 -16.76 43.96
C ASP A 223 -30.49 -17.96 43.01
N THR A 224 -30.04 -19.14 43.41
CA THR A 224 -30.17 -20.37 42.61
C THR A 224 -31.62 -20.88 42.49
N THR A 225 -32.64 -20.12 42.92
CA THR A 225 -34.04 -20.54 42.91
C THR A 225 -34.96 -19.62 42.13
N ASP A 226 -34.47 -18.48 41.64
CA ASP A 226 -35.28 -17.52 40.88
C ASP A 226 -35.31 -17.82 39.36
N ASN A 227 -34.62 -18.89 38.94
CA ASN A 227 -34.46 -19.34 37.56
C ASN A 227 -35.70 -20.00 36.91
N THR A 228 -36.91 -19.57 37.28
CA THR A 228 -38.15 -20.26 36.91
C THR A 228 -39.03 -19.51 35.90
N GLU A 229 -38.75 -18.22 35.65
CA GLU A 229 -39.53 -17.41 34.71
C GLU A 229 -39.13 -17.70 33.25
N THR A 230 -40.11 -17.95 32.39
CA THR A 230 -39.89 -18.19 30.94
C THR A 230 -40.06 -16.89 30.16
N LEU A 231 -39.15 -16.64 29.21
CA LEU A 231 -39.28 -15.55 28.25
C LEU A 231 -40.30 -15.94 27.17
N THR A 232 -41.56 -15.59 27.39
CA THR A 232 -42.67 -15.99 26.52
C THR A 232 -42.60 -15.32 25.15
N VAL A 233 -42.94 -16.07 24.10
CA VAL A 233 -43.10 -15.55 22.73
C VAL A 233 -44.58 -15.51 22.36
N THR A 234 -45.10 -14.33 22.03
CA THR A 234 -46.50 -14.12 21.65
C THR A 234 -46.74 -14.15 20.15
N ASP A 235 -45.72 -13.85 19.34
CA ASP A 235 -45.74 -13.91 17.89
C ASP A 235 -44.49 -14.64 17.33
N PRO A 236 -44.50 -15.98 17.30
CA PRO A 236 -43.36 -16.74 16.78
C PRO A 236 -43.09 -16.49 15.29
N VAL A 237 -44.07 -16.01 14.53
CA VAL A 237 -43.89 -15.68 13.10
C VAL A 237 -43.07 -14.41 12.95
N ALA A 238 -43.26 -13.42 13.83
CA ALA A 238 -42.45 -12.20 13.84
C ALA A 238 -40.97 -12.51 14.11
N LEU A 239 -40.67 -13.38 15.09
CA LEU A 239 -39.30 -13.82 15.39
C LEU A 239 -38.68 -14.57 14.20
N GLN A 240 -39.41 -15.50 13.60
CA GLN A 240 -38.95 -16.23 12.41
C GLN A 240 -38.68 -15.30 11.22
N THR A 241 -39.56 -14.30 11.01
CA THR A 241 -39.39 -13.31 9.94
C THR A 241 -38.16 -12.44 10.18
N THR A 242 -37.98 -11.97 11.42
CA THR A 242 -36.81 -11.19 11.84
C THR A 242 -35.52 -11.98 11.57
N ALA A 243 -35.43 -13.22 12.05
CA ALA A 243 -34.25 -14.07 11.83
C ALA A 243 -33.99 -14.33 10.33
N THR A 244 -35.04 -14.54 9.54
CA THR A 244 -34.92 -14.74 8.08
C THR A 244 -34.42 -13.47 7.39
N ASP A 245 -34.93 -12.30 7.75
CA ASP A 245 -34.48 -11.03 7.17
C ASP A 245 -33.05 -10.71 7.58
N THR A 246 -32.66 -10.94 8.83
CA THR A 246 -31.26 -10.81 9.30
C THR A 246 -30.31 -11.69 8.47
N GLN A 247 -30.64 -12.96 8.25
CA GLN A 247 -29.85 -13.86 7.39
C GLN A 247 -29.77 -13.37 5.95
N GLN A 248 -30.86 -12.84 5.38
CA GLN A 248 -30.86 -12.30 4.02
C GLN A 248 -30.01 -11.04 3.90
N ILE A 249 -30.00 -10.20 4.93
CA ILE A 249 -29.15 -9.00 4.99
C ILE A 249 -27.68 -9.41 5.12
N ALA A 250 -27.33 -10.34 6.01
CA ALA A 250 -25.97 -10.84 6.13
C ALA A 250 -25.45 -11.48 4.83
N ALA A 251 -26.31 -12.27 4.15
CA ALA A 251 -25.98 -12.86 2.86
C ALA A 251 -25.70 -11.82 1.76
N LEU A 252 -26.18 -10.57 1.90
CA LEU A 252 -25.85 -9.46 1.00
C LEU A 252 -24.36 -9.09 1.10
N PHE A 253 -23.82 -9.05 2.32
CA PHE A 253 -22.40 -8.79 2.59
C PHE A 253 -21.51 -9.95 2.14
N ASP A 254 -21.94 -11.20 2.37
CA ASP A 254 -21.22 -12.38 1.88
C ASP A 254 -21.12 -12.39 0.37
N ALA A 255 -22.24 -12.11 -0.33
CA ALA A 255 -22.28 -12.06 -1.78
C ALA A 255 -21.40 -10.92 -2.33
N PHE A 256 -21.37 -9.78 -1.64
CA PHE A 256 -20.49 -8.67 -1.99
C PHE A 256 -19.01 -9.06 -1.82
N SER A 257 -18.61 -9.59 -0.67
CA SER A 257 -17.24 -10.09 -0.41
C SER A 257 -16.80 -11.12 -1.47
N ALA A 258 -17.69 -12.07 -1.79
CA ALA A 258 -17.44 -13.11 -2.78
C ALA A 258 -17.19 -12.55 -4.19
N ALA A 259 -17.79 -11.41 -4.54
CA ALA A 259 -17.58 -10.77 -5.83
C ALA A 259 -16.16 -10.21 -6.01
N TYR A 260 -15.46 -9.93 -4.90
CA TYR A 260 -14.11 -9.36 -4.86
C TYR A 260 -13.02 -10.34 -4.42
N ALA A 261 -13.37 -11.58 -4.10
CA ALA A 261 -12.46 -12.54 -3.47
C ALA A 261 -11.16 -12.82 -4.26
N THR A 262 -11.21 -12.81 -5.60
CA THR A 262 -10.06 -13.14 -6.46
C THR A 262 -9.77 -12.11 -7.55
N GLY A 263 -10.49 -10.99 -7.57
CA GLY A 263 -10.39 -9.99 -8.62
C GLY A 263 -11.59 -9.05 -8.63
N LEU A 264 -11.53 -8.02 -9.47
CA LEU A 264 -12.64 -7.07 -9.65
C LEU A 264 -13.83 -7.73 -10.36
N PRO A 265 -15.07 -7.36 -10.01
CA PRO A 265 -16.26 -7.95 -10.60
C PRO A 265 -16.38 -7.59 -12.08
N THR A 266 -16.69 -8.58 -12.93
CA THR A 266 -16.89 -8.39 -14.37
C THR A 266 -18.14 -9.13 -14.87
N GLY A 267 -18.65 -8.76 -16.05
CA GLY A 267 -19.77 -9.45 -16.69
C GLY A 267 -21.02 -9.54 -15.81
N SER A 268 -21.56 -10.75 -15.62
CA SER A 268 -22.75 -10.98 -14.79
C SER A 268 -22.51 -10.72 -13.31
N THR A 269 -21.28 -10.87 -12.81
CA THR A 269 -20.93 -10.57 -11.42
C THR A 269 -20.99 -9.08 -11.17
N LEU A 270 -20.51 -8.26 -12.11
CA LEU A 270 -20.66 -6.80 -12.05
C LEU A 270 -22.14 -6.39 -11.98
N THR A 271 -23.00 -6.95 -12.85
CA THR A 271 -24.44 -6.67 -12.77
C THR A 271 -25.07 -7.12 -11.44
N ALA A 272 -24.58 -8.21 -10.84
CA ALA A 272 -25.05 -8.63 -9.52
C ALA A 272 -24.65 -7.60 -8.44
N VAL A 273 -23.39 -7.15 -8.43
CA VAL A 273 -22.90 -6.09 -7.54
C VAL A 273 -23.70 -4.80 -7.73
N GLU A 274 -23.94 -4.36 -8.96
CA GLU A 274 -24.76 -3.17 -9.25
C GLU A 274 -26.19 -3.28 -8.70
N ASN A 275 -26.76 -4.48 -8.69
CA ASN A 275 -28.11 -4.76 -8.18
C ASN A 275 -28.15 -4.90 -6.64
N THR A 276 -27.01 -5.01 -5.97
CA THR A 276 -26.91 -4.99 -4.50
C THR A 276 -27.18 -3.59 -3.94
N PHE A 277 -26.97 -2.53 -4.73
CA PHE A 277 -27.15 -1.15 -4.29
C PHE A 277 -28.51 -0.57 -4.69
N ALA A 278 -29.20 0.08 -3.76
CA ALA A 278 -30.47 0.76 -3.99
C ALA A 278 -30.29 1.99 -4.90
N THR A 279 -31.37 2.44 -5.53
CA THR A 279 -31.30 3.59 -6.45
C THR A 279 -30.92 4.89 -5.75
N ASP A 280 -31.29 5.03 -4.48
CA ASP A 280 -30.99 6.16 -3.60
C ASP A 280 -29.79 5.90 -2.67
N PHE A 281 -28.90 4.98 -3.07
CA PHE A 281 -27.65 4.76 -2.36
C PHE A 281 -26.81 6.04 -2.30
N LEU A 282 -26.33 6.32 -1.10
CA LEU A 282 -25.49 7.45 -0.77
C LEU A 282 -24.54 7.03 0.35
N GLU A 283 -23.24 7.15 0.08
CA GLU A 283 -22.16 6.83 1.01
C GLU A 283 -21.16 7.98 1.03
N ASP A 284 -20.94 8.63 2.18
CA ASP A 284 -19.93 9.70 2.32
C ASP A 284 -20.05 10.80 1.25
N GLY A 285 -21.27 11.15 0.84
CA GLY A 285 -21.55 12.11 -0.24
C GLY A 285 -21.52 11.53 -1.65
N TYR A 286 -21.06 10.30 -1.84
CA TYR A 286 -21.04 9.63 -3.13
C TYR A 286 -22.37 8.95 -3.43
N ASN A 287 -23.02 9.40 -4.51
CA ASN A 287 -24.16 8.69 -5.05
C ASN A 287 -23.74 7.32 -5.62
N LYS A 288 -24.73 6.44 -5.84
CA LYS A 288 -24.54 5.09 -6.43
C LYS A 288 -23.57 5.03 -7.61
N SER A 289 -23.66 5.96 -8.56
CA SER A 289 -22.85 5.92 -9.79
C SER A 289 -21.38 6.18 -9.52
N LEU A 290 -21.08 7.18 -8.69
CA LEU A 290 -19.70 7.50 -8.34
C LEU A 290 -19.09 6.38 -7.49
N PHE A 291 -19.83 5.92 -6.49
CA PHE A 291 -19.40 4.83 -5.62
C PHE A 291 -19.08 3.55 -6.43
N LEU A 292 -19.99 3.12 -7.31
CA LEU A 292 -19.77 1.94 -8.16
C LEU A 292 -18.57 2.10 -9.09
N THR A 293 -18.35 3.30 -9.66
CA THR A 293 -17.20 3.55 -10.56
C THR A 293 -15.90 3.25 -9.84
N GLU A 294 -15.80 3.65 -8.59
CA GLU A 294 -14.61 3.49 -7.79
C GLU A 294 -14.41 2.05 -7.34
N ILE A 295 -15.38 1.46 -6.64
CA ILE A 295 -15.20 0.11 -6.09
C ILE A 295 -15.07 -0.96 -7.18
N THR A 296 -15.47 -0.70 -8.43
CA THR A 296 -15.33 -1.67 -9.53
C THR A 296 -14.05 -1.49 -10.34
N THR A 297 -13.27 -0.45 -10.07
CA THR A 297 -12.00 -0.17 -10.77
C THR A 297 -10.79 -0.18 -9.85
N ASP A 298 -11.00 -0.08 -8.53
CA ASP A 298 -9.95 -0.05 -7.54
C ASP A 298 -9.45 -1.48 -7.17
N PRO A 299 -8.19 -1.84 -7.50
CA PRO A 299 -7.62 -3.14 -7.17
C PRO A 299 -7.51 -3.40 -5.66
N GLU A 300 -7.54 -2.38 -4.80
CA GLU A 300 -7.49 -2.52 -3.34
C GLU A 300 -8.76 -3.18 -2.79
N MET A 301 -9.85 -3.18 -3.56
CA MET A 301 -11.06 -3.89 -3.19
C MET A 301 -10.89 -5.43 -3.22
N ILE A 302 -9.86 -5.96 -3.88
CA ILE A 302 -9.64 -7.40 -3.98
C ILE A 302 -9.35 -8.00 -2.60
N GLY A 303 -10.10 -9.05 -2.24
CA GLY A 303 -9.99 -9.67 -0.92
C GLY A 303 -10.69 -8.90 0.21
N SER A 304 -11.56 -7.94 -0.14
CA SER A 304 -12.46 -7.29 0.82
C SER A 304 -13.32 -8.32 1.55
N ILE A 305 -13.43 -8.15 2.86
CA ILE A 305 -14.27 -8.94 3.77
C ILE A 305 -15.08 -8.02 4.66
N PHE A 306 -16.22 -8.52 5.13
CA PHE A 306 -17.08 -7.83 6.09
C PHE A 306 -17.34 -8.81 7.24
N SER A 307 -17.28 -8.32 8.46
CA SER A 307 -17.49 -9.11 9.67
C SER A 307 -18.22 -8.30 10.74
N GLY A 308 -18.68 -8.95 11.80
CA GLY A 308 -19.42 -8.31 12.88
C GLY A 308 -20.73 -7.68 12.40
N ILE A 309 -21.40 -8.31 11.42
CA ILE A 309 -22.67 -7.84 10.85
C ILE A 309 -23.74 -7.84 11.93
N VAL A 310 -24.20 -6.67 12.35
CA VAL A 310 -25.27 -6.53 13.34
C VAL A 310 -26.42 -5.77 12.72
N VAL A 311 -27.57 -6.45 12.60
CA VAL A 311 -28.80 -5.85 12.10
C VAL A 311 -29.57 -5.24 13.26
N SER A 312 -29.88 -3.95 13.15
CA SER A 312 -30.64 -3.19 14.14
C SER A 312 -31.76 -2.40 13.46
N ASN A 313 -32.72 -1.91 14.25
CA ASN A 313 -33.86 -1.13 13.75
C ASN A 313 -34.59 -1.80 12.57
N LEU A 314 -34.61 -3.14 12.53
CA LEU A 314 -35.24 -3.92 11.48
C LEU A 314 -36.76 -3.78 11.56
N ASP A 315 -37.34 -3.20 10.51
CA ASP A 315 -38.77 -3.21 10.24
C ASP A 315 -39.02 -4.09 9.01
N SER A 316 -39.32 -5.37 9.25
CA SER A 316 -39.64 -6.34 8.19
C SER A 316 -40.87 -5.96 7.36
N ILE A 317 -41.76 -5.10 7.86
CA ILE A 317 -42.96 -4.65 7.14
C ILE A 317 -42.61 -3.50 6.20
N ALA A 318 -41.88 -2.50 6.71
CA ALA A 318 -41.37 -1.40 5.90
C ALA A 318 -40.26 -1.86 4.95
N GLY A 319 -39.59 -2.98 5.26
CA GLY A 319 -38.45 -3.49 4.53
C GLY A 319 -37.24 -2.59 4.70
N THR A 320 -36.93 -2.17 5.93
CA THR A 320 -35.78 -1.30 6.25
C THR A 320 -35.02 -1.81 7.46
N ALA A 321 -33.70 -1.63 7.48
CA ALA A 321 -32.88 -1.86 8.66
C ALA A 321 -31.62 -0.98 8.64
N GLU A 322 -30.94 -0.93 9.78
CA GLU A 322 -29.58 -0.43 9.92
C GLU A 322 -28.65 -1.62 10.15
N VAL A 323 -27.47 -1.59 9.54
CA VAL A 323 -26.48 -2.65 9.65
C VAL A 323 -25.15 -2.06 10.07
N THR A 324 -24.69 -2.42 11.25
CA THR A 324 -23.35 -2.08 11.72
C THR A 324 -22.41 -3.23 11.40
N PHE A 325 -21.23 -2.96 10.87
CA PHE A 325 -20.25 -3.98 10.46
C PHE A 325 -18.83 -3.44 10.52
N SER A 326 -17.85 -4.34 10.55
CA SER A 326 -16.44 -4.00 10.30
C SER A 326 -16.04 -4.48 8.92
N TRP A 327 -15.35 -3.61 8.19
CA TRP A 327 -14.71 -3.97 6.93
C TRP A 327 -13.29 -4.48 7.17
N GLY A 328 -12.77 -5.27 6.25
CA GLY A 328 -11.39 -5.68 6.23
C GLY A 328 -10.90 -6.02 4.83
N ALA A 329 -9.59 -6.17 4.72
CA ALA A 329 -8.92 -6.67 3.52
C ALA A 329 -7.72 -7.52 3.92
N ASN A 330 -7.32 -8.46 3.05
CA ASN A 330 -6.16 -9.31 3.26
C ASN A 330 -6.19 -10.08 4.61
N GLY A 331 -7.39 -10.45 5.08
CA GLY A 331 -7.59 -11.18 6.34
C GLY A 331 -7.50 -10.33 7.61
N VAL A 332 -7.45 -9.00 7.50
CA VAL A 332 -7.40 -8.07 8.64
C VAL A 332 -8.66 -7.22 8.68
N LEU A 333 -9.26 -7.07 9.86
CA LEU A 333 -10.45 -6.24 10.09
C LEU A 333 -10.11 -4.88 10.72
N GLU A 334 -10.86 -3.86 10.34
CA GLU A 334 -10.91 -2.58 11.02
C GLU A 334 -11.69 -2.73 12.34
N PRO A 335 -11.13 -2.34 13.48
CA PRO A 335 -11.78 -2.46 14.78
C PRO A 335 -12.86 -1.40 15.01
N GLU A 336 -12.82 -0.29 14.26
CA GLU A 336 -13.90 0.69 14.23
C GLU A 336 -14.94 0.27 13.20
N PRO A 337 -16.21 0.07 13.61
CA PRO A 337 -17.25 -0.36 12.70
C PRO A 337 -17.90 0.82 11.96
N GLU A 338 -18.50 0.50 10.83
CA GLU A 338 -19.32 1.38 10.00
C GLU A 338 -20.79 1.01 10.13
N THR A 339 -21.69 1.92 9.74
CA THR A 339 -23.13 1.64 9.72
C THR A 339 -23.75 2.06 8.39
N TRP A 340 -24.39 1.11 7.72
CA TRP A 340 -25.17 1.36 6.51
C TRP A 340 -26.65 1.12 6.73
N PHE A 341 -27.47 1.85 6.00
CA PHE A 341 -28.88 1.58 5.86
C PHE A 341 -29.11 0.52 4.78
N VAL A 342 -30.10 -0.33 4.96
CA VAL A 342 -30.57 -1.28 3.94
C VAL A 342 -32.07 -1.16 3.73
N ALA A 343 -32.52 -1.44 2.50
CA ALA A 343 -33.94 -1.51 2.19
C ALA A 343 -34.26 -2.67 1.25
N LYS A 344 -35.50 -3.18 1.35
CA LYS A 344 -35.98 -4.32 0.58
C LYS A 344 -36.69 -3.85 -0.69
N ASP A 345 -36.06 -4.10 -1.84
CA ASP A 345 -36.71 -3.99 -3.14
C ASP A 345 -37.67 -5.17 -3.38
N ALA A 346 -38.80 -4.88 -4.03
CA ALA A 346 -39.85 -5.86 -4.26
C ALA A 346 -39.45 -6.99 -5.22
N THR A 347 -38.42 -6.78 -6.05
CA THR A 347 -37.94 -7.73 -7.07
C THR A 347 -36.56 -8.28 -6.74
N LEU A 348 -35.64 -7.42 -6.29
CA LEU A 348 -34.23 -7.72 -6.06
C LEU A 348 -33.93 -8.15 -4.62
N GLY A 349 -34.85 -7.93 -3.68
CA GLY A 349 -34.64 -8.23 -2.26
C GLY A 349 -33.91 -7.10 -1.53
N TRP A 350 -33.21 -7.42 -0.44
CA TRP A 350 -32.46 -6.43 0.34
C TRP A 350 -31.32 -5.80 -0.47
N GLN A 351 -31.16 -4.48 -0.32
CA GLN A 351 -30.15 -3.68 -1.01
C GLN A 351 -29.49 -2.68 -0.05
N PHE A 352 -28.23 -2.35 -0.28
CA PHE A 352 -27.51 -1.30 0.43
C PHE A 352 -28.01 0.09 0.04
N ARG A 353 -28.16 0.96 1.02
CA ARG A 353 -28.40 2.40 0.85
C ARG A 353 -27.19 3.26 1.27
N GLY A 354 -26.13 2.66 1.80
CA GLY A 354 -24.96 3.38 2.35
C GLY A 354 -25.30 4.04 3.67
N ASP A 355 -24.42 4.90 4.16
CA ASP A 355 -24.54 5.63 5.43
C ASP A 355 -25.48 6.84 5.37
N GLN A 356 -25.95 7.20 4.16
CA GLN A 356 -26.83 8.34 3.89
C GLN A 356 -26.23 9.69 4.33
N ARG A 357 -24.90 9.80 4.45
CA ARG A 357 -24.21 11.07 4.68
C ARG A 357 -23.98 11.80 3.37
N ILE A 358 -24.15 13.11 3.38
CA ILE A 358 -23.97 13.97 2.19
C ILE A 358 -22.53 14.47 2.05
N VAL A 359 -21.68 14.23 3.04
CA VAL A 359 -20.25 14.52 3.03
C VAL A 359 -19.53 13.38 3.72
N GLU A 360 -18.26 13.20 3.40
CA GLU A 360 -17.38 12.34 4.17
C GLU A 360 -17.06 12.99 5.52
N THR A 361 -17.09 12.17 6.57
CA THR A 361 -16.74 12.58 7.94
C THR A 361 -15.95 11.48 8.64
N TYR A 362 -14.99 11.85 9.48
CA TYR A 362 -14.34 10.89 10.38
C TYR A 362 -13.96 11.53 11.71
N PHE A 363 -13.71 10.67 12.70
CA PHE A 363 -13.22 11.05 14.01
C PHE A 363 -12.31 9.93 14.54
N SER A 364 -11.00 10.12 14.43
CA SER A 364 -10.00 9.14 14.89
C SER A 364 -8.96 9.81 15.77
N PHE A 365 -8.29 9.02 16.60
CA PHE A 365 -7.13 9.51 17.36
C PHE A 365 -5.84 9.15 16.65
N HIS A 366 -4.95 10.14 16.57
CA HIS A 366 -3.65 10.01 15.92
C HIS A 366 -2.57 10.59 16.80
N CYS A 367 -1.51 9.83 17.00
CA CYS A 367 -0.29 10.33 17.62
C CYS A 367 0.84 10.35 16.60
N ASN A 368 1.54 11.48 16.49
CA ASN A 368 2.66 11.63 15.57
C ASN A 368 3.93 12.05 16.31
N ASP A 369 5.04 11.41 15.99
CA ASP A 369 6.40 11.91 16.27
C ASP A 369 6.94 12.60 15.00
N TYR A 370 7.01 13.94 15.03
CA TYR A 370 7.48 14.78 13.93
C TYR A 370 9.01 14.78 13.75
N ASP A 371 9.77 14.10 14.62
CA ASP A 371 11.25 14.10 14.59
C ASP A 371 11.84 12.71 14.80
N GLY A 372 11.61 11.83 13.82
CA GLY A 372 12.00 10.42 13.87
C GLY A 372 13.51 10.16 13.90
N PHE A 373 14.34 11.14 13.54
CA PHE A 373 15.80 11.04 13.63
C PHE A 373 16.33 11.22 15.05
N VAL A 374 15.57 11.87 15.93
CA VAL A 374 15.95 12.06 17.33
C VAL A 374 15.26 11.00 18.17
N ALA A 375 16.03 10.04 18.67
CA ALA A 375 15.54 9.09 19.65
C ALA A 375 15.05 9.84 20.91
N ASP A 376 13.87 9.47 21.41
CA ASP A 376 13.31 9.95 22.67
C ASP A 376 13.11 11.48 22.75
N ASN A 377 12.54 12.11 21.71
CA ASN A 377 12.19 13.53 21.71
C ASN A 377 10.72 13.78 22.12
N PRO A 378 10.40 13.94 23.43
CA PRO A 378 9.02 14.20 23.87
C PRO A 378 8.46 15.54 23.38
N ASN A 379 9.29 16.47 22.88
CA ASN A 379 8.85 17.75 22.34
C ASN A 379 8.56 17.69 20.83
N GLY A 380 8.98 16.61 20.16
CA GLY A 380 8.69 16.34 18.75
C GLY A 380 7.39 15.57 18.55
N TRP A 381 6.63 15.32 19.62
CA TRP A 381 5.49 14.40 19.60
C TRP A 381 4.20 15.06 20.09
N THR A 382 3.08 14.77 19.43
CA THR A 382 1.74 15.15 19.88
C THR A 382 0.71 14.07 19.54
N CYS A 383 -0.36 13.99 20.35
CA CYS A 383 -1.58 13.26 20.00
C CYS A 383 -2.72 14.23 19.75
N GLY A 384 -3.61 13.86 18.85
CA GLY A 384 -4.74 14.68 18.45
C GLY A 384 -5.91 13.84 17.97
N ILE A 385 -6.95 14.57 17.58
CA ILE A 385 -8.14 14.10 16.90
C ILE A 385 -7.96 14.47 15.44
N ASN A 386 -8.13 13.50 14.54
CA ASN A 386 -8.26 13.73 13.12
C ASN A 386 -9.76 13.78 12.79
N THR A 387 -10.20 14.89 12.21
CA THR A 387 -11.58 15.11 11.77
C THR A 387 -11.65 16.23 10.72
N GLN A 388 -12.42 16.01 9.66
CA GLN A 388 -12.69 17.00 8.62
C GLN A 388 -14.05 16.73 7.97
N TYR A 389 -14.54 17.66 7.15
CA TYR A 389 -15.58 17.33 6.16
C TYR A 389 -15.05 17.45 4.76
N TRP A 390 -15.41 16.48 3.94
CA TRP A 390 -15.09 16.48 2.52
C TRP A 390 -16.37 16.36 1.69
N ASP A 391 -16.69 17.44 0.98
CA ASP A 391 -17.87 17.56 0.12
C ASP A 391 -17.45 17.59 -1.36
N GLU A 392 -17.30 16.41 -1.97
CA GLU A 392 -16.92 16.28 -3.38
C GLU A 392 -18.08 16.40 -4.36
N ASP A 393 -19.28 16.03 -3.92
CA ASP A 393 -20.48 16.07 -4.74
C ASP A 393 -21.56 16.97 -4.11
N PRO A 394 -21.45 18.30 -4.28
CA PRO A 394 -22.45 19.21 -3.76
C PRO A 394 -23.86 18.97 -4.32
N THR A 395 -24.02 18.15 -5.37
CA THR A 395 -25.33 17.88 -5.98
C THR A 395 -26.22 16.98 -5.11
N VAL A 396 -25.64 16.19 -4.21
CA VAL A 396 -26.40 15.41 -3.22
C VAL A 396 -26.88 16.25 -2.04
N ASN A 397 -26.30 17.45 -1.85
CA ASN A 397 -26.66 18.35 -0.76
C ASN A 397 -28.03 19.00 -0.99
N PRO A 398 -28.77 19.34 0.08
CA PRO A 398 -29.98 20.14 -0.02
C PRO A 398 -29.76 21.45 -0.80
N GLY A 399 -30.38 21.55 -1.98
CA GLY A 399 -30.26 22.73 -2.84
C GLY A 399 -28.99 22.81 -3.69
N GLY A 400 -28.17 21.75 -3.74
CA GLY A 400 -27.00 21.70 -4.61
C GLY A 400 -25.84 22.62 -4.16
N THR A 401 -25.79 22.95 -2.87
CA THR A 401 -24.85 23.94 -2.32
C THR A 401 -23.75 23.25 -1.55
N VAL A 402 -22.52 23.72 -1.73
CA VAL A 402 -21.34 23.18 -1.03
C VAL A 402 -21.40 23.47 0.47
N ILE A 403 -20.95 22.50 1.28
CA ILE A 403 -20.72 22.68 2.71
C ILE A 403 -19.47 23.54 2.90
N ALA A 404 -19.61 24.61 3.68
CA ALA A 404 -18.56 25.62 3.88
C ALA A 404 -18.07 25.70 5.34
N SER A 405 -18.85 25.17 6.29
CA SER A 405 -18.46 25.10 7.69
C SER A 405 -19.23 24.03 8.46
N GLY A 406 -18.79 23.77 9.69
CA GLY A 406 -19.60 23.07 10.65
C GLY A 406 -18.93 22.83 11.98
N THR A 407 -19.50 21.89 12.74
CA THR A 407 -19.03 21.60 14.10
C THR A 407 -19.01 20.11 14.37
N VAL A 408 -17.95 19.64 15.03
CA VAL A 408 -17.91 18.34 15.70
C VAL A 408 -18.12 18.58 17.19
N ARG A 409 -19.20 18.07 17.77
CA ARG A 409 -19.52 18.20 19.20
C ARG A 409 -19.34 16.86 19.88
N ILE A 410 -18.69 16.86 21.04
CA ILE A 410 -18.58 15.68 21.89
C ILE A 410 -19.63 15.83 22.99
N LEU A 411 -20.62 14.94 23.00
CA LEU A 411 -21.73 14.96 23.94
C LEU A 411 -21.68 13.75 24.87
N ASP A 412 -22.03 13.95 26.12
CA ASP A 412 -22.20 12.86 27.08
C ASP A 412 -23.31 11.89 26.64
N ALA A 413 -23.00 10.60 26.61
CA ALA A 413 -23.92 9.55 26.14
C ALA A 413 -25.29 9.56 26.84
N ASN A 414 -25.31 9.88 28.15
CA ASN A 414 -26.50 9.74 28.98
C ASN A 414 -27.28 11.05 29.11
N THR A 415 -26.57 12.16 29.24
CA THR A 415 -27.15 13.48 29.53
C THR A 415 -27.25 14.38 28.31
N GLN A 416 -26.59 14.01 27.21
CA GLN A 416 -26.42 14.83 26.00
C GLN A 416 -25.77 16.20 26.27
N ALA A 417 -25.10 16.35 27.42
CA ALA A 417 -24.40 17.57 27.76
C ALA A 417 -23.15 17.71 26.86
N GLN A 418 -22.97 18.89 26.27
CA GLN A 418 -21.78 19.17 25.46
C GLN A 418 -20.53 19.25 26.34
N LYS A 419 -19.57 18.36 26.08
CA LYS A 419 -18.26 18.30 26.73
C LYS A 419 -17.23 19.16 26.00
N ALA A 420 -17.23 19.11 24.67
CA ALA A 420 -16.36 19.91 23.81
C ALA A 420 -17.00 20.19 22.45
N ILE A 421 -16.42 21.15 21.72
CA ILE A 421 -16.81 21.53 20.35
C ILE A 421 -15.56 21.87 19.53
N ILE A 422 -15.53 21.36 18.31
CA ILE A 422 -14.55 21.66 17.26
C ILE A 422 -15.26 22.42 16.15
N TYR A 423 -14.70 23.56 15.76
CA TYR A 423 -15.21 24.36 14.66
C TYR A 423 -14.42 24.04 13.39
N LEU A 424 -15.13 23.90 12.29
CA LEU A 424 -14.55 23.63 10.99
C LEU A 424 -15.05 24.65 9.97
N GLY A 425 -14.20 24.99 9.00
CA GLY A 425 -14.53 25.91 7.92
C GLY A 425 -13.63 25.70 6.71
N THR A 426 -14.03 26.21 5.55
CA THR A 426 -13.19 26.17 4.35
C THR A 426 -12.16 27.30 4.35
N PRO A 427 -10.84 27.00 4.31
CA PRO A 427 -9.81 28.02 4.20
C PRO A 427 -9.95 28.90 2.96
N ALA A 428 -9.52 30.17 3.06
CA ALA A 428 -9.50 31.06 1.91
C ALA A 428 -8.49 30.54 0.85
N GLY A 429 -8.98 30.26 -0.36
CA GLY A 429 -8.15 29.77 -1.46
C GLY A 429 -7.95 28.26 -1.51
N SER A 430 -8.54 27.49 -0.59
CA SER A 430 -8.62 26.02 -0.72
C SER A 430 -9.75 25.62 -1.66
N THR A 431 -9.78 24.33 -2.03
CA THR A 431 -10.92 23.71 -2.71
C THR A 431 -12.20 23.89 -1.90
N ALA A 432 -13.29 24.30 -2.55
CA ALA A 432 -14.60 24.37 -1.91
C ALA A 432 -15.02 22.95 -1.48
N GLY A 433 -15.62 22.81 -0.29
CA GLY A 433 -15.99 21.50 0.26
C GLY A 433 -14.89 20.81 1.07
N ASN A 434 -13.65 21.29 1.02
CA ASN A 434 -12.58 20.89 1.96
C ASN A 434 -12.71 21.73 3.25
N VAL A 435 -13.42 21.19 4.23
CA VAL A 435 -13.78 21.89 5.47
C VAL A 435 -12.88 21.40 6.60
N GLN A 436 -12.01 22.30 7.06
CA GLN A 436 -10.87 22.00 7.94
C GLN A 436 -11.08 22.50 9.35
N VAL A 437 -10.41 21.87 10.32
CA VAL A 437 -10.36 22.31 11.72
C VAL A 437 -9.80 23.72 11.81
N TYR A 438 -10.54 24.59 12.50
CA TYR A 438 -10.11 25.93 12.85
C TYR A 438 -9.58 25.96 14.29
N ASN A 439 -8.34 26.39 14.47
CA ASN A 439 -7.71 26.52 15.79
C ASN A 439 -7.91 27.92 16.36
N GLU A 440 -8.63 28.03 17.47
CA GLU A 440 -8.98 29.31 18.07
C GLU A 440 -7.79 30.01 18.74
N ALA A 441 -6.76 29.26 19.16
CA ALA A 441 -5.55 29.83 19.73
C ALA A 441 -4.63 30.39 18.64
N ASN A 442 -4.45 29.65 17.55
CA ASN A 442 -3.63 30.05 16.40
C ASN A 442 -4.37 30.98 15.43
N GLN A 443 -5.69 31.10 15.57
CA GLN A 443 -6.58 31.91 14.73
C GLN A 443 -6.49 31.54 13.24
N GLY A 444 -6.36 30.24 12.94
CA GLY A 444 -6.14 29.73 11.60
C GLY A 444 -6.55 28.27 11.44
N PHE A 445 -6.68 27.84 10.18
CA PHE A 445 -6.97 26.46 9.82
C PHE A 445 -5.72 25.59 9.93
N GLN A 446 -5.88 24.34 10.35
CA GLN A 446 -4.77 23.41 10.59
C GLN A 446 -5.02 22.02 10.00
N GLY A 447 -5.71 21.97 8.85
CA GLY A 447 -6.10 20.70 8.23
C GLY A 447 -7.16 19.98 9.05
N ASP A 448 -7.03 18.67 9.17
CA ASP A 448 -7.95 17.80 9.90
C ASP A 448 -7.57 17.58 11.38
N TYR A 449 -6.49 18.20 11.85
CA TYR A 449 -5.92 17.88 13.15
C TYR A 449 -6.43 18.79 14.27
N ARG A 450 -6.70 18.22 15.45
CA ARG A 450 -6.87 18.96 16.70
C ARG A 450 -6.10 18.31 17.85
N GLU A 451 -5.16 19.04 18.45
CA GLU A 451 -4.34 18.55 19.56
C GLU A 451 -5.17 18.10 20.77
N LEU A 452 -4.78 16.99 21.39
CA LEU A 452 -5.26 16.56 22.71
C LEU A 452 -4.51 17.31 23.81
N ALA A 453 -5.04 18.47 24.19
CA ALA A 453 -4.49 19.32 25.23
C ALA A 453 -5.57 20.08 25.99
N ASN A 454 -5.36 20.32 27.29
CA ASN A 454 -6.24 21.15 28.11
C ASN A 454 -5.87 22.64 27.97
N ASN A 455 -6.09 23.18 26.77
CA ASN A 455 -5.84 24.58 26.43
C ASN A 455 -6.83 25.06 25.35
N THR A 456 -6.79 26.36 25.01
CA THR A 456 -7.51 26.87 23.83
C THR A 456 -6.88 26.31 22.56
N GLY A 457 -7.68 25.87 21.58
CA GLY A 457 -7.21 25.19 20.38
C GLY A 457 -7.04 23.67 20.53
N GLY A 458 -6.87 23.17 21.76
CA GLY A 458 -6.83 21.74 22.07
C GLY A 458 -8.16 21.18 22.59
N THR A 459 -8.23 19.86 22.75
CA THR A 459 -9.31 19.13 23.44
C THR A 459 -8.75 18.33 24.61
N ASP A 460 -9.25 18.54 25.83
CA ASP A 460 -8.75 17.82 27.02
C ASP A 460 -9.08 16.32 26.91
N PRO A 461 -8.08 15.41 26.89
CA PRO A 461 -8.34 13.98 26.73
C PRO A 461 -9.11 13.35 27.89
N SER A 462 -9.19 14.01 29.06
CA SER A 462 -9.92 13.48 30.23
C SER A 462 -11.44 13.63 30.16
N ILE A 463 -11.97 14.35 29.16
CA ILE A 463 -13.43 14.54 29.00
C ILE A 463 -14.12 13.31 28.40
N PHE A 464 -13.36 12.50 27.64
CA PHE A 464 -13.89 11.39 26.87
C PHE A 464 -14.34 10.25 27.77
N ALA A 465 -15.48 9.67 27.43
CA ALA A 465 -15.95 8.38 27.93
C ALA A 465 -16.37 7.51 26.74
N VAL A 466 -16.11 6.20 26.83
CA VAL A 466 -16.65 5.23 25.86
C VAL A 466 -18.18 5.38 25.84
N GLY A 467 -18.75 5.45 24.65
CA GLY A 467 -20.17 5.69 24.42
C GLY A 467 -20.56 7.15 24.22
N ASP A 468 -19.65 8.11 24.42
CA ASP A 468 -19.91 9.52 24.09
C ASP A 468 -20.36 9.67 22.63
N ILE A 469 -21.25 10.62 22.38
CA ILE A 469 -21.80 10.90 21.04
C ILE A 469 -20.90 11.93 20.36
N ILE A 470 -20.40 11.58 19.19
CA ILE A 470 -19.68 12.50 18.29
C ILE A 470 -20.70 13.02 17.28
N GLU A 471 -21.12 14.27 17.43
CA GLU A 471 -22.15 14.87 16.59
C GLU A 471 -21.54 15.85 15.58
N TYR A 472 -21.82 15.64 14.30
CA TYR A 472 -21.43 16.52 13.20
C TYR A 472 -22.62 17.38 12.79
N ALA A 473 -22.44 18.69 12.69
CA ALA A 473 -23.46 19.59 12.18
C ALA A 473 -22.91 20.43 11.02
N LEU A 474 -23.54 20.32 9.85
CA LEU A 474 -23.02 20.85 8.58
C LEU A 474 -23.75 22.12 8.16
N TYR A 475 -23.03 23.10 7.62
CA TYR A 475 -23.57 24.39 7.21
C TYR A 475 -23.03 24.81 5.85
N THR A 476 -23.88 25.47 5.06
CA THR A 476 -23.53 26.04 3.76
C THR A 476 -23.02 27.48 3.85
N ALA A 477 -23.12 28.11 5.03
CA ALA A 477 -22.51 29.40 5.29
C ALA A 477 -21.05 29.23 5.73
N ASP A 478 -20.20 30.19 5.36
CA ASP A 478 -18.82 30.24 5.85
C ASP A 478 -18.78 30.32 7.38
N LEU A 479 -17.70 29.80 7.97
CA LEU A 479 -17.43 29.94 9.40
C LEU A 479 -17.25 31.44 9.73
N ASP A 480 -18.03 31.96 10.68
CA ASP A 480 -17.89 33.34 11.15
C ASP A 480 -16.65 33.46 12.05
N ILE A 481 -15.56 33.94 11.44
CA ILE A 481 -14.30 34.26 12.10
C ILE A 481 -14.10 35.76 12.31
N SER A 482 -15.18 36.55 12.33
CA SER A 482 -15.11 38.00 12.62
C SER A 482 -14.51 38.31 14.00
N THR A 483 -14.63 37.35 14.93
CA THR A 483 -13.86 37.29 16.18
C THR A 483 -13.01 36.02 16.17
N PRO A 484 -11.77 36.05 15.65
CA PRO A 484 -10.98 34.84 15.37
C PRO A 484 -10.76 33.91 16.58
N ALA A 485 -10.62 34.44 17.79
CA ALA A 485 -10.47 33.63 19.00
C ALA A 485 -11.79 32.99 19.49
N SER A 486 -12.90 33.21 18.80
CA SER A 486 -14.24 32.73 19.16
C SER A 486 -15.08 32.58 17.88
N PRO A 487 -14.73 31.59 17.02
CA PRO A 487 -15.48 31.33 15.79
C PRO A 487 -16.92 30.92 16.09
N ALA A 488 -17.80 31.13 15.11
CA ALA A 488 -19.20 30.73 15.21
C ALA A 488 -19.73 30.20 13.87
N VAL A 489 -20.66 29.26 13.93
CA VAL A 489 -21.45 28.85 12.76
C VAL A 489 -22.65 29.76 12.56
N VAL A 490 -23.05 29.95 11.30
CA VAL A 490 -24.16 30.84 10.92
C VAL A 490 -25.25 30.05 10.21
N GLY A 491 -26.50 30.22 10.64
CA GLY A 491 -27.66 29.58 10.02
C GLY A 491 -28.15 28.34 10.77
N ILE A 492 -28.90 27.50 10.07
CA ILE A 492 -29.42 26.22 10.57
C ILE A 492 -28.61 25.12 9.89
N PRO A 493 -28.20 24.07 10.62
CA PRO A 493 -27.49 22.96 10.00
C PRO A 493 -28.35 22.33 8.89
N VAL A 494 -27.73 22.04 7.75
CA VAL A 494 -28.42 21.37 6.63
C VAL A 494 -28.54 19.87 6.85
N ALA A 495 -27.64 19.29 7.63
CA ALA A 495 -27.67 17.92 8.11
C ALA A 495 -26.96 17.80 9.46
N THR A 496 -27.30 16.76 10.21
CA THR A 496 -26.65 16.40 11.48
C THR A 496 -26.47 14.88 11.51
N TYR A 497 -25.26 14.44 11.85
CA TYR A 497 -24.89 13.02 11.95
C TYR A 497 -24.32 12.74 13.33
N THR A 498 -24.39 11.49 13.77
CA THR A 498 -23.87 11.06 15.08
C THR A 498 -23.14 9.74 14.97
N ASP A 499 -21.95 9.70 15.55
CA ASP A 499 -21.19 8.49 15.82
C ASP A 499 -21.09 8.24 17.33
N THR A 500 -20.67 7.03 17.71
CA THR A 500 -20.43 6.65 19.10
C THR A 500 -18.95 6.39 19.31
N LEU A 501 -18.37 7.02 20.34
CA LEU A 501 -16.96 6.83 20.66
C LEU A 501 -16.70 5.42 21.23
N ALA A 502 -16.08 4.56 20.43
CA ALA A 502 -15.81 3.16 20.81
C ALA A 502 -14.62 3.01 21.76
N PHE A 503 -13.57 3.82 21.57
CA PHE A 503 -12.33 3.74 22.33
C PHE A 503 -11.89 5.11 22.84
N LEU A 504 -11.22 5.12 23.99
CA LEU A 504 -10.62 6.34 24.55
C LEU A 504 -9.31 6.66 23.83
N PRO A 505 -8.89 7.95 23.77
CA PRO A 505 -7.59 8.31 23.22
C PRO A 505 -6.47 7.59 23.97
N ASN A 506 -5.57 6.96 23.21
CA ASN A 506 -4.50 6.14 23.74
C ASN A 506 -3.31 6.08 22.77
N PRO A 507 -2.12 6.58 23.17
CA PRO A 507 -1.76 7.16 24.47
C PRO A 507 -2.26 8.59 24.64
N THR A 508 -2.25 9.08 25.89
CA THR A 508 -2.49 10.49 26.20
C THR A 508 -1.22 11.26 26.57
N THR A 509 -0.10 10.55 26.76
CA THR A 509 1.22 11.14 27.07
C THR A 509 2.33 10.33 26.42
N TRP A 510 3.47 10.97 26.14
CA TRP A 510 4.63 10.31 25.51
C TRP A 510 5.14 9.08 26.30
N SER A 511 5.12 9.17 27.64
CA SER A 511 5.63 8.13 28.55
C SER A 511 4.64 6.98 28.80
N ASP A 512 3.50 6.99 28.12
CA ASP A 512 2.53 5.92 28.23
C ASP A 512 3.10 4.62 27.64
N SER A 513 2.93 3.51 28.36
CA SER A 513 3.35 2.19 27.90
C SER A 513 2.59 1.69 26.68
N SER A 514 1.45 2.29 26.37
CA SER A 514 0.67 2.03 25.15
C SER A 514 1.18 2.76 23.91
N ASN A 515 2.24 3.56 24.04
CA ASN A 515 2.82 4.26 22.89
C ASN A 515 3.40 3.25 21.89
N LYS A 516 2.83 3.24 20.68
CA LYS A 516 3.05 2.20 19.65
C LYS A 516 3.66 2.77 18.36
N MET A 517 4.54 3.78 18.47
CA MET A 517 5.18 4.41 17.31
C MET A 517 5.92 3.40 16.42
N PRO A 518 5.75 3.46 15.08
CA PRO A 518 6.61 2.73 14.17
C PRO A 518 8.02 3.36 14.13
N THR A 519 9.00 2.60 13.67
CA THR A 519 10.36 3.11 13.43
C THR A 519 10.88 2.70 12.07
N ALA A 520 11.45 3.64 11.30
CA ALA A 520 12.23 3.32 10.11
C ALA A 520 13.49 2.55 10.48
N THR A 521 13.82 1.53 9.70
CA THR A 521 15.07 0.77 9.86
C THR A 521 16.30 1.68 9.67
N SER A 522 17.45 1.28 10.21
CA SER A 522 18.70 2.04 10.03
C SER A 522 19.10 2.20 8.55
N ALA A 523 18.77 1.23 7.71
CA ALA A 523 18.99 1.30 6.27
C ALA A 523 18.13 2.39 5.62
N THR A 524 16.85 2.47 5.99
CA THR A 524 15.94 3.51 5.53
C THR A 524 16.34 4.91 5.99
N GLN A 525 16.73 5.06 7.25
CA GLN A 525 17.23 6.36 7.74
C GLN A 525 18.46 6.83 6.94
N SER A 526 19.38 5.91 6.63
CA SER A 526 20.55 6.21 5.79
C SER A 526 20.14 6.54 4.35
N ALA A 527 19.15 5.83 3.80
CA ALA A 527 18.61 6.07 2.46
C ALA A 527 17.95 7.45 2.34
N ILE A 528 17.19 7.89 3.35
CA ILE A 528 16.57 9.23 3.40
C ILE A 528 17.65 10.32 3.43
N GLN A 529 18.67 10.17 4.28
CA GLN A 529 19.76 11.15 4.41
C GLN A 529 20.65 11.22 3.17
N GLY A 530 20.79 10.10 2.44
CA GLY A 530 21.56 10.00 1.20
C GLY A 530 20.74 10.12 -0.08
N TYR A 531 19.44 10.45 0.02
CA TYR A 531 18.57 10.46 -1.13
C TYR A 531 18.94 11.58 -2.11
N SER A 532 18.94 11.25 -3.40
CA SER A 532 19.09 12.20 -4.50
C SER A 532 17.94 12.01 -5.47
N THR A 533 17.35 13.12 -5.93
CA THR A 533 16.22 13.13 -6.87
C THR A 533 16.56 12.32 -8.13
N GLY A 534 15.59 11.58 -8.64
CA GLY A 534 15.79 10.69 -9.81
C GLY A 534 16.26 9.28 -9.46
N ASN A 535 16.44 8.96 -8.17
CA ASN A 535 16.69 7.60 -7.69
C ASN A 535 15.45 6.97 -7.07
N ASN A 536 15.45 5.64 -7.01
CA ASN A 536 14.49 4.87 -6.23
C ASN A 536 14.75 5.06 -4.72
N LEU A 537 13.69 4.93 -3.92
CA LEU A 537 13.77 5.03 -2.47
C LEU A 537 13.06 3.83 -1.82
N THR A 538 13.82 3.01 -1.08
CA THR A 538 13.28 1.87 -0.32
C THR A 538 13.06 2.27 1.13
N ILE A 539 11.81 2.17 1.58
CA ILE A 539 11.38 2.45 2.95
C ILE A 539 11.10 1.12 3.63
N GLY A 540 11.74 0.86 4.76
CA GLY A 540 11.54 -0.32 5.59
C GLY A 540 11.37 0.09 7.05
N TRP A 541 10.58 -0.68 7.78
CA TRP A 541 10.10 -0.33 9.12
C TRP A 541 10.12 -1.51 10.09
N ASP A 542 10.14 -1.17 11.37
CA ASP A 542 9.89 -2.04 12.52
C ASP A 542 8.62 -1.53 13.24
N LEU A 543 7.73 -2.45 13.61
CA LEU A 543 6.46 -2.16 14.26
C LEU A 543 6.45 -2.61 15.73
N SER A 544 5.66 -1.92 16.55
CA SER A 544 5.43 -2.31 17.94
C SER A 544 4.52 -3.55 18.02
N ALA A 545 4.64 -4.36 19.07
CA ALA A 545 3.77 -5.52 19.26
C ALA A 545 2.28 -5.09 19.36
N GLY A 546 1.40 -5.81 18.68
CA GLY A 546 -0.03 -5.46 18.59
C GLY A 546 -0.30 -4.24 17.71
N THR A 547 0.54 -4.00 16.72
CA THR A 547 0.29 -3.05 15.62
C THR A 547 0.55 -3.70 14.27
N ARG A 548 -0.12 -3.14 13.26
CA ARG A 548 0.06 -3.46 11.85
C ARG A 548 0.47 -2.21 11.08
N ILE A 549 1.10 -2.40 9.92
CA ILE A 549 1.35 -1.29 9.00
C ILE A 549 0.01 -0.80 8.47
N GLU A 550 -0.16 0.51 8.45
CA GLU A 550 -1.35 1.16 7.92
C GLU A 550 -1.04 1.77 6.57
N GLU A 551 -0.01 2.61 6.50
CA GLU A 551 0.26 3.46 5.34
C GLU A 551 1.71 3.97 5.38
N VAL A 552 2.25 4.30 4.20
CA VAL A 552 3.52 5.03 4.07
C VAL A 552 3.32 6.26 3.19
N LEU A 553 3.76 7.41 3.69
CA LEU A 553 3.81 8.67 2.95
C LEU A 553 5.27 8.99 2.58
N VAL A 554 5.50 9.30 1.31
CA VAL A 554 6.73 9.95 0.84
C VAL A 554 6.37 11.27 0.19
N ARG A 555 6.92 12.37 0.69
CA ARG A 555 6.68 13.72 0.18
C ARG A 555 7.99 14.45 -0.07
N ILE A 556 8.09 15.12 -1.22
CA ILE A 556 9.15 16.07 -1.54
C ILE A 556 8.51 17.44 -1.71
N THR A 557 8.94 18.42 -0.92
CA THR A 557 8.36 19.78 -0.90
C THR A 557 9.42 20.81 -1.27
N ASP A 558 9.04 21.78 -2.10
CA ASP A 558 9.89 22.91 -2.46
C ASP A 558 9.71 24.13 -1.54
N SER A 559 10.44 25.20 -1.80
CA SER A 559 10.43 26.42 -1.00
C SER A 559 9.17 27.28 -1.17
N ALA A 560 8.38 27.06 -2.22
CA ALA A 560 7.07 27.67 -2.40
C ALA A 560 5.96 26.87 -1.69
N GLY A 561 6.26 25.64 -1.28
CA GLY A 561 5.30 24.72 -0.66
C GLY A 561 4.57 23.84 -1.67
N ASP A 562 4.99 23.85 -2.94
CA ASP A 562 4.51 22.85 -3.90
C ASP A 562 5.13 21.50 -3.55
N GLN A 563 4.37 20.42 -3.72
CA GLN A 563 4.75 19.10 -3.25
C GLN A 563 4.45 18.00 -4.27
N VAL A 564 5.39 17.06 -4.38
CA VAL A 564 5.18 15.74 -4.97
C VAL A 564 5.01 14.78 -3.80
N GLU A 565 3.93 14.03 -3.77
CA GLU A 565 3.67 13.09 -2.69
C GLU A 565 3.04 11.81 -3.19
N VAL A 566 3.42 10.71 -2.53
CA VAL A 566 2.87 9.38 -2.71
C VAL A 566 2.36 8.92 -1.35
N TRP A 567 1.10 8.50 -1.34
CA TRP A 567 0.48 7.81 -0.23
C TRP A 567 0.26 6.37 -0.68
N ASP A 568 0.78 5.43 0.09
CA ASP A 568 0.69 4.00 -0.21
C ASP A 568 -0.01 3.30 0.94
N TRP A 569 -1.25 2.88 0.70
CA TRP A 569 -2.07 2.21 1.68
C TRP A 569 -1.64 0.75 1.80
N MET A 570 -1.25 0.35 3.00
CA MET A 570 -0.64 -0.95 3.26
C MET A 570 -1.45 -1.82 4.22
N PHE A 571 -2.73 -1.48 4.43
CA PHE A 571 -3.57 -2.18 5.40
C PHE A 571 -3.70 -3.68 5.07
N GLY A 572 -3.47 -4.50 6.10
CA GLY A 572 -3.45 -5.96 5.98
C GLY A 572 -2.20 -6.52 5.29
N SER A 573 -1.25 -5.69 4.88
CA SER A 573 0.03 -6.15 4.34
C SER A 573 0.92 -6.72 5.44
N THR A 574 1.60 -7.82 5.14
CA THR A 574 2.68 -8.37 5.97
C THR A 574 4.05 -7.87 5.55
N ALA A 575 4.12 -6.91 4.63
CA ALA A 575 5.37 -6.34 4.17
C ALA A 575 6.06 -5.57 5.31
N THR A 576 7.39 -5.56 5.26
CA THR A 576 8.25 -4.78 6.18
C THR A 576 9.03 -3.70 5.44
N SER A 577 8.84 -3.62 4.12
CA SER A 577 9.40 -2.56 3.27
C SER A 577 8.60 -2.39 1.99
N VAL A 578 8.75 -1.22 1.37
CA VAL A 578 8.26 -0.87 0.04
C VAL A 578 9.30 -0.03 -0.70
N THR A 579 9.32 -0.09 -2.03
CA THR A 579 10.24 0.70 -2.87
C THR A 579 9.46 1.60 -3.81
N TYR A 580 9.71 2.89 -3.69
CA TYR A 580 9.20 3.91 -4.60
C TYR A 580 10.19 4.12 -5.74
N SER A 581 9.68 4.09 -6.96
CA SER A 581 10.48 4.33 -8.15
C SER A 581 10.87 5.81 -8.27
N ALA A 582 11.94 6.09 -9.01
CA ALA A 582 12.29 7.46 -9.41
C ALA A 582 11.12 8.17 -10.12
N ALA A 583 10.36 7.44 -10.94
CA ALA A 583 9.23 7.98 -11.67
C ALA A 583 8.07 8.40 -10.76
N SER A 584 7.79 7.63 -9.70
CA SER A 584 6.77 8.00 -8.70
C SER A 584 7.19 9.19 -7.83
N LEU A 585 8.48 9.53 -7.81
CA LEU A 585 9.05 10.66 -7.07
C LEU A 585 9.57 11.75 -8.02
N ASP A 586 8.97 11.88 -9.21
CA ASP A 586 9.39 12.88 -10.20
C ASP A 586 9.15 14.31 -9.67
N THR A 587 10.25 15.06 -9.51
CA THR A 587 10.25 16.43 -8.99
C THR A 587 10.17 17.49 -10.09
N SER A 588 9.96 17.11 -11.35
CA SER A 588 9.93 18.04 -12.50
C SER A 588 8.89 19.16 -12.39
N ALA A 589 7.80 18.92 -11.64
CA ALA A 589 6.75 19.89 -11.37
C ALA A 589 7.07 20.91 -10.27
N LEU A 590 8.12 20.66 -9.47
CA LEU A 590 8.56 21.54 -8.38
C LEU A 590 9.46 22.67 -8.88
N LEU A 591 9.71 23.67 -8.03
CA LEU A 591 10.59 24.79 -8.34
C LEU A 591 12.04 24.35 -8.58
N GLN A 592 12.40 24.24 -9.86
CA GLN A 592 13.76 23.88 -10.31
C GLN A 592 14.84 24.91 -9.94
N THR A 593 14.46 26.06 -9.38
CA THR A 593 15.40 27.10 -8.89
C THR A 593 15.85 26.88 -7.46
N ASP A 594 15.33 25.85 -6.79
CA ASP A 594 15.62 25.62 -5.38
C ASP A 594 16.94 24.90 -5.16
N THR A 595 17.67 25.36 -4.15
CA THR A 595 18.94 24.75 -3.74
C THR A 595 18.76 23.56 -2.82
N ALA A 596 17.56 23.37 -2.26
CA ALA A 596 17.22 22.26 -1.41
C ALA A 596 15.72 21.99 -1.47
N TYR A 597 15.35 20.72 -1.38
CA TYR A 597 13.98 20.29 -1.12
C TYR A 597 13.90 19.64 0.27
N GLU A 598 12.72 19.64 0.88
CA GLU A 598 12.45 18.80 2.05
C GLU A 598 11.92 17.44 1.58
N LEU A 599 12.67 16.36 1.83
CA LEU A 599 12.15 14.99 1.76
C LEU A 599 11.56 14.63 3.12
N ARG A 600 10.31 14.19 3.15
CA ARG A 600 9.64 13.65 4.31
C ARG A 600 9.14 12.25 4.02
N VAL A 601 9.55 11.32 4.87
CA VAL A 601 8.98 9.97 4.93
C VAL A 601 8.19 9.85 6.22
N ARG A 602 6.94 9.41 6.15
CA ARG A 602 6.14 9.09 7.33
C ARG A 602 5.64 7.66 7.23
N ILE A 603 5.82 6.91 8.31
CA ILE A 603 5.35 5.54 8.45
C ILE A 603 4.19 5.55 9.44
N TYR A 604 3.04 4.97 9.06
CA TYR A 604 1.87 4.84 9.91
C TYR A 604 1.71 3.39 10.37
N ALA A 605 1.46 3.21 11.67
CA ALA A 605 1.09 1.96 12.28
C ALA A 605 -0.26 2.12 12.98
N GLN A 606 -1.11 1.11 12.86
CA GLN A 606 -2.41 1.10 13.50
C GLN A 606 -2.43 0.09 14.66
N ASP A 607 -3.01 0.48 15.79
CA ASP A 607 -3.32 -0.44 16.89
C ASP A 607 -4.37 -1.48 16.44
N GLU A 608 -4.03 -2.76 16.56
CA GLU A 608 -4.90 -3.87 16.12
C GLU A 608 -6.21 -3.99 16.91
N VAL A 609 -6.28 -3.41 18.11
CA VAL A 609 -7.43 -3.53 19.03
C VAL A 609 -8.37 -2.34 18.91
N ASN A 610 -7.83 -1.12 18.84
CA ASN A 610 -8.62 0.11 18.92
C ASN A 610 -8.57 0.98 17.66
N GLY A 611 -7.76 0.62 16.66
CA GLY A 611 -7.74 1.29 15.36
C GLY A 611 -7.01 2.63 15.33
N GLN A 612 -6.48 3.09 16.47
CA GLN A 612 -5.80 4.38 16.56
C GLN A 612 -4.46 4.34 15.81
N SER A 613 -4.17 5.45 15.14
CA SER A 613 -2.99 5.57 14.30
C SER A 613 -1.82 6.15 15.09
N HIS A 614 -0.63 5.64 14.81
CA HIS A 614 0.64 6.12 15.30
C HIS A 614 1.56 6.34 14.12
N SER A 615 2.21 7.49 14.02
CA SER A 615 3.17 7.70 12.94
C SER A 615 4.42 8.41 13.38
N LYS A 616 5.45 8.25 12.56
CA LYS A 616 6.74 8.90 12.77
C LYS A 616 7.26 9.50 11.46
N ASP A 617 7.61 10.78 11.50
CA ASP A 617 8.16 11.56 10.38
C ASP A 617 9.68 11.50 10.40
N TYR A 618 10.27 11.30 9.22
CA TYR A 618 11.69 11.44 8.96
C TYR A 618 11.84 12.52 7.89
N ALA A 619 12.14 13.74 8.32
CA ALA A 619 12.35 14.88 7.44
C ALA A 619 13.84 15.16 7.26
N TYR A 620 14.28 15.35 6.02
CA TYR A 620 15.66 15.69 5.69
C TYR A 620 15.73 16.64 4.49
N ASN A 621 16.64 17.61 4.53
CA ASN A 621 16.89 18.50 3.40
C ASN A 621 17.77 17.78 2.37
N ILE A 622 17.21 17.51 1.19
CA ILE A 622 17.91 16.93 0.04
C ILE A 622 18.31 18.04 -0.93
N ALA A 623 19.29 17.77 -1.79
CA ALA A 623 19.72 18.74 -2.80
C ALA A 623 18.60 19.02 -3.81
N GLY A 624 18.30 20.29 -4.05
CA GLY A 624 17.41 20.73 -5.13
C GLY A 624 18.17 20.92 -6.46
N PRO A 625 17.48 21.09 -7.59
CA PRO A 625 18.12 21.17 -8.91
C PRO A 625 19.07 22.37 -9.08
N ALA A 626 18.86 23.44 -8.31
CA ALA A 626 19.73 24.61 -8.31
C ALA A 626 20.75 24.60 -7.16
N ALA A 627 20.89 23.49 -6.42
CA ALA A 627 21.88 23.34 -5.36
C ALA A 627 23.27 23.60 -5.94
N GLN A 628 23.78 24.81 -5.76
CA GLN A 628 25.21 25.05 -5.84
C GLN A 628 25.78 24.51 -4.55
N ASP A 629 26.58 23.45 -4.64
CA ASP A 629 27.05 22.75 -3.46
C ASP A 629 27.69 23.74 -2.47
N GLY A 630 27.13 23.79 -1.26
CA GLY A 630 27.45 24.74 -0.20
C GLY A 630 28.82 24.51 0.45
N SER A 631 29.69 23.73 -0.19
CA SER A 631 31.11 23.71 0.09
C SER A 631 31.80 24.68 -0.86
N GLY A 632 32.51 25.67 -0.33
CA GLY A 632 33.51 26.32 -1.17
C GLY A 632 34.45 25.24 -1.71
N ILE A 633 34.34 24.98 -3.03
CA ILE A 633 35.17 24.14 -3.92
C ILE A 633 34.65 22.69 -4.14
N ALA A 634 34.01 22.44 -5.29
CA ALA A 634 33.89 21.10 -5.92
C ALA A 634 33.29 21.25 -7.35
N CYS A 635 34.00 21.73 -8.37
CA CYS A 635 34.97 20.96 -9.14
C CYS A 635 35.99 21.90 -9.80
N ASP A 636 36.51 22.87 -9.05
CA ASP A 636 37.50 23.82 -9.58
C ASP A 636 38.90 23.57 -8.98
N PRO A 637 39.82 22.90 -9.72
CA PRO A 637 41.17 22.66 -9.23
C PRO A 637 42.07 23.90 -9.44
N THR A 638 41.51 25.10 -9.62
CA THR A 638 42.29 26.35 -9.65
C THR A 638 43.10 26.50 -8.36
N GLY A 639 44.42 26.61 -8.49
CA GLY A 639 45.33 26.78 -7.35
C GLY A 639 45.85 25.48 -6.74
N VAL A 640 45.51 24.32 -7.30
CA VAL A 640 46.11 23.02 -6.92
C VAL A 640 47.58 22.98 -7.33
N THR A 641 48.44 22.47 -6.44
CA THR A 641 49.90 22.42 -6.67
C THR A 641 50.47 21.00 -6.66
N THR A 642 49.65 19.98 -6.41
CA THR A 642 50.07 18.58 -6.41
C THR A 642 49.06 17.67 -7.10
N LEU A 643 49.54 16.57 -7.66
CA LEU A 643 48.68 15.57 -8.31
C LEU A 643 47.70 14.93 -7.31
N ALA A 644 48.12 14.67 -6.07
CA ALA A 644 47.26 14.06 -5.06
C ALA A 644 46.07 14.97 -4.66
N GLU A 645 46.29 16.29 -4.59
CA GLU A 645 45.21 17.27 -4.38
C GLU A 645 44.24 17.30 -5.57
N PHE A 646 44.77 17.23 -6.79
CA PHE A 646 43.96 17.16 -8.01
C PHE A 646 43.08 15.90 -8.04
N GLU A 647 43.67 14.72 -7.81
CA GLU A 647 42.94 13.45 -7.78
C GLU A 647 41.88 13.43 -6.67
N THR A 648 42.19 13.96 -5.49
CA THR A 648 41.23 14.02 -4.37
C THR A 648 40.02 14.90 -4.70
N ILE A 649 40.23 16.04 -5.37
CA ILE A 649 39.15 16.95 -5.78
C ILE A 649 38.28 16.31 -6.86
N MET A 650 38.90 15.66 -7.85
CA MET A 650 38.18 15.03 -8.96
C MET A 650 37.43 13.75 -8.52
N ASP A 651 37.98 12.96 -7.59
CA ASP A 651 37.29 11.78 -7.02
C ASP A 651 36.10 12.18 -6.13
N ALA A 652 36.17 13.32 -5.44
CA ALA A 652 35.09 13.84 -4.60
C ALA A 652 33.91 14.43 -5.40
N CYS A 653 34.11 14.80 -6.66
CA CYS A 653 33.06 15.35 -7.52
C CYS A 653 32.00 14.30 -7.94
N GLY A 654 32.24 13.01 -7.71
CA GLY A 654 31.36 11.93 -8.18
C GLY A 654 31.45 11.79 -9.71
N THR A 655 32.12 10.75 -10.20
CA THR A 655 32.46 10.62 -11.63
C THR A 655 31.23 10.62 -12.55
N VAL A 656 31.15 11.66 -13.39
CA VAL A 656 30.30 11.77 -14.58
C VAL A 656 31.12 11.18 -15.74
N THR A 657 30.93 9.88 -16.02
CA THR A 657 31.51 9.13 -17.16
C THR A 657 33.05 8.89 -17.13
N PRO A 658 33.52 7.71 -16.70
CA PRO A 658 34.94 7.33 -16.79
C PRO A 658 35.42 7.30 -18.24
N MET A 659 36.57 7.90 -18.55
CA MET A 659 37.17 7.74 -19.88
C MET A 659 37.59 6.29 -20.07
N VAL A 660 37.29 5.69 -21.22
CA VAL A 660 37.79 4.36 -21.60
C VAL A 660 38.74 4.44 -22.79
N ALA A 661 39.58 3.42 -22.96
CA ALA A 661 40.60 3.43 -24.01
C ALA A 661 40.00 3.54 -25.42
N ASN A 662 38.77 3.04 -25.60
CA ASN A 662 38.01 3.11 -26.84
C ASN A 662 37.53 4.52 -27.18
N ASP A 663 37.30 5.39 -26.18
CA ASP A 663 36.96 6.79 -26.41
C ASP A 663 38.11 7.55 -27.07
N LEU A 664 39.34 7.05 -26.87
CA LEU A 664 40.58 7.73 -27.25
C LEU A 664 41.27 7.15 -28.48
N ALA A 665 41.20 5.83 -28.68
CA ALA A 665 42.01 5.12 -29.67
C ALA A 665 41.60 5.44 -31.13
N GLY A 666 42.59 5.69 -31.99
CA GLY A 666 42.40 5.87 -33.44
C GLY A 666 42.05 7.30 -33.86
N ASN A 667 41.98 8.22 -32.91
CA ASN A 667 41.52 9.60 -33.10
C ASN A 667 42.67 10.62 -32.93
N SER A 668 42.52 11.77 -33.61
CA SER A 668 43.41 12.94 -33.50
C SER A 668 42.72 14.04 -32.70
N TYR A 669 43.28 14.39 -31.55
CA TYR A 669 42.73 15.41 -30.64
C TYR A 669 43.52 16.70 -30.77
N THR A 670 42.85 17.82 -31.00
CA THR A 670 43.51 19.13 -31.05
C THR A 670 43.09 19.98 -29.86
N PHE A 671 44.04 20.32 -29.03
CA PHE A 671 43.91 21.14 -27.83
C PHE A 671 44.27 22.57 -28.18
N VAL A 672 43.50 23.54 -27.70
CA VAL A 672 43.83 24.97 -27.79
C VAL A 672 43.95 25.49 -26.37
N ALA A 673 45.17 25.76 -25.91
CA ALA A 673 45.39 26.33 -24.58
C ALA A 673 44.94 27.81 -24.52
N ALA A 674 44.74 28.33 -23.30
CA ALA A 674 44.36 29.73 -23.06
C ALA A 674 45.34 30.78 -23.68
N THR A 675 46.54 30.36 -24.06
CA THR A 675 47.57 31.14 -24.76
C THR A 675 47.48 31.08 -26.29
N ASN A 676 46.43 30.47 -26.86
CA ASN A 676 46.27 30.10 -28.29
C ASN A 676 47.29 29.08 -28.81
N GLU A 677 47.92 28.33 -27.91
CA GLU A 677 48.85 27.26 -28.26
C GLU A 677 48.06 26.02 -28.70
N VAL A 678 48.30 25.55 -29.92
CA VAL A 678 47.58 24.40 -30.50
C VAL A 678 48.45 23.16 -30.40
N THR A 679 48.00 22.19 -29.63
CA THR A 679 48.66 20.89 -29.47
C THR A 679 47.79 19.80 -30.07
N THR A 680 48.28 19.01 -31.01
CA THR A 680 47.53 17.86 -31.54
C THR A 680 48.11 16.56 -31.01
N PHE A 681 47.28 15.68 -30.44
CA PHE A 681 47.65 14.34 -29.98
C PHE A 681 47.04 13.30 -30.91
N ASN A 682 47.86 12.36 -31.38
CA ASN A 682 47.38 11.17 -32.07
C ASN A 682 47.56 9.99 -31.14
N LEU A 683 46.48 9.30 -30.75
CA LEU A 683 46.53 8.18 -29.81
C LEU A 683 46.23 6.88 -30.57
N ASP A 684 47.27 6.10 -30.87
CA ASP A 684 47.18 4.82 -31.57
C ASP A 684 47.55 3.65 -30.65
N GLY A 685 46.57 2.85 -30.22
CA GLY A 685 46.83 1.74 -29.31
C GLY A 685 47.37 2.21 -27.96
N SER A 686 48.66 2.01 -27.65
CA SER A 686 49.29 2.46 -26.38
C SER A 686 50.36 3.55 -26.57
N THR A 687 50.52 4.03 -27.80
CA THR A 687 51.48 5.07 -28.16
C THR A 687 50.78 6.29 -28.74
N GLY A 688 51.53 7.38 -28.87
CA GLY A 688 51.05 8.54 -29.60
C GLY A 688 52.15 9.52 -29.93
N SER A 689 51.77 10.66 -30.51
CA SER A 689 52.67 11.79 -30.66
C SER A 689 51.95 13.11 -30.52
N PHE A 690 52.67 14.16 -30.10
CA PHE A 690 52.17 15.52 -30.15
C PHE A 690 53.05 16.47 -30.96
N THR A 691 52.41 17.50 -31.51
CA THR A 691 53.05 18.63 -32.20
C THR A 691 52.51 19.93 -31.66
N ASN A 692 53.40 20.91 -31.43
CA ASN A 692 53.09 22.22 -30.88
C ASN A 692 53.41 23.33 -31.92
N ASP A 693 52.48 24.27 -32.08
CA ASP A 693 52.56 25.56 -32.79
C ASP A 693 53.39 25.56 -34.10
N GLY A 694 52.95 24.76 -35.08
CA GLY A 694 53.52 24.74 -36.43
C GLY A 694 54.90 24.07 -36.56
N GLY A 695 55.40 23.43 -35.51
CA GLY A 695 56.61 22.62 -35.55
C GLY A 695 56.40 21.26 -36.24
N ASN A 696 57.17 20.97 -37.29
CA ASN A 696 57.13 19.69 -38.03
C ASN A 696 57.73 18.47 -37.28
N THR A 697 57.99 18.58 -35.98
CA THR A 697 58.68 17.52 -35.22
C THR A 697 57.73 16.91 -34.20
N ALA A 698 57.21 15.74 -34.52
CA ALA A 698 56.35 14.97 -33.63
C ALA A 698 57.16 14.45 -32.42
N ILE A 699 56.72 14.78 -31.22
CA ILE A 699 57.31 14.27 -29.98
C ILE A 699 56.55 12.99 -29.60
N PRO A 700 57.22 11.84 -29.47
CA PRO A 700 56.57 10.60 -29.03
C PRO A 700 56.05 10.73 -27.60
N LEU A 701 54.87 10.20 -27.36
CA LEU A 701 54.27 10.07 -26.04
C LEU A 701 53.77 8.64 -25.80
N THR A 702 53.58 8.30 -24.55
CA THR A 702 52.87 7.09 -24.10
C THR A 702 51.72 7.51 -23.22
N TRP A 703 50.61 6.80 -23.29
CA TRP A 703 49.43 7.12 -22.50
C TRP A 703 48.82 5.87 -21.87
N SER A 704 48.06 6.08 -20.80
CA SER A 704 47.31 5.03 -20.12
C SER A 704 46.09 5.64 -19.44
N ILE A 705 45.04 4.85 -19.32
CA ILE A 705 43.89 5.16 -18.48
C ILE A 705 43.93 4.23 -17.27
N ASP A 706 43.78 4.78 -16.08
CA ASP A 706 43.72 3.97 -14.86
C ASP A 706 42.30 3.44 -14.58
N SER A 707 42.14 2.62 -13.53
CA SER A 707 40.83 2.06 -13.17
C SER A 707 39.79 3.08 -12.73
N ARG A 708 40.18 4.35 -12.52
CA ARG A 708 39.29 5.47 -12.20
C ARG A 708 38.88 6.26 -13.45
N GLY A 709 39.38 5.89 -14.63
CA GLY A 709 39.12 6.60 -15.89
C GLY A 709 40.01 7.83 -16.10
N TYR A 710 41.13 7.96 -15.39
CA TYR A 710 42.03 9.10 -15.53
C TYR A 710 43.04 8.83 -16.64
N LEU A 711 43.10 9.72 -17.62
CA LEU A 711 44.10 9.65 -18.68
C LEU A 711 45.41 10.27 -18.20
N THR A 712 46.47 9.46 -18.15
CA THR A 712 47.84 9.93 -17.97
C THR A 712 48.58 9.91 -19.29
N VAL A 713 49.16 11.04 -19.69
CA VAL A 713 50.03 11.15 -20.87
C VAL A 713 51.44 11.48 -20.42
N ASN A 714 52.43 10.70 -20.87
CA ASN A 714 53.84 10.89 -20.57
C ASN A 714 54.62 11.19 -21.86
N TYR A 715 55.48 12.20 -21.83
CA TYR A 715 56.31 12.58 -22.98
C TYR A 715 57.68 13.12 -22.53
N THR A 716 58.65 13.09 -23.46
CA THR A 716 60.00 13.62 -23.19
C THR A 716 60.41 14.60 -24.27
N VAL A 717 60.65 15.84 -23.86
CA VAL A 717 61.11 16.91 -24.74
C VAL A 717 62.65 16.94 -24.73
N PRO A 718 63.33 16.76 -25.88
CA PRO A 718 64.77 16.75 -25.95
C PRO A 718 65.39 18.04 -25.36
N ASN A 719 66.33 17.87 -24.41
CA ASN A 719 67.03 18.95 -23.69
C ASN A 719 66.18 19.79 -22.72
N VAL A 720 64.93 19.42 -22.44
CA VAL A 720 64.08 20.08 -21.44
C VAL A 720 63.76 19.14 -20.28
N GLY A 721 63.26 17.93 -20.54
CA GLY A 721 62.92 16.97 -19.50
C GLY A 721 61.82 15.99 -19.89
N THR A 722 61.41 15.17 -18.93
CA THR A 722 60.25 14.27 -19.03
C THR A 722 59.09 14.86 -18.25
N PHE A 723 57.92 14.89 -18.89
CA PHE A 723 56.72 15.51 -18.38
C PHE A 723 55.54 14.54 -18.41
N PHE A 724 54.56 14.82 -17.57
CA PHE A 724 53.30 14.08 -17.56
C PHE A 724 52.12 15.02 -17.32
N ASP A 725 51.02 14.70 -17.97
CA ASP A 725 49.73 15.34 -17.80
C ASP A 725 48.72 14.30 -17.33
N VAL A 726 47.90 14.64 -16.33
CA VAL A 726 46.79 13.81 -15.86
C VAL A 726 45.48 14.53 -16.11
N MET A 727 44.56 13.87 -16.81
CA MET A 727 43.27 14.43 -17.22
C MET A 727 42.13 13.58 -16.67
N ALA A 728 41.08 14.26 -16.20
CA ALA A 728 39.87 13.64 -15.68
C ALA A 728 38.63 14.33 -16.26
N ALA A 729 37.66 13.53 -16.70
CA ALA A 729 36.36 14.00 -17.17
C ALA A 729 35.47 14.38 -15.98
N TYR A 730 34.68 15.45 -16.14
CA TYR A 730 33.73 15.91 -15.12
C TYR A 730 32.32 16.16 -15.68
N GLY A 731 32.12 15.98 -16.98
CA GLY A 731 30.82 16.19 -17.61
C GLY A 731 30.87 15.99 -19.11
N VAL A 732 29.71 16.13 -19.74
CA VAL A 732 29.54 16.11 -21.19
C VAL A 732 29.00 17.46 -21.63
N ASP A 733 29.64 18.08 -22.62
CA ASP A 733 29.13 19.30 -23.22
C ASP A 733 27.88 18.99 -24.03
N THR A 734 26.72 19.41 -23.52
CA THR A 734 25.40 19.21 -24.14
C THR A 734 25.27 19.76 -25.56
N SER A 735 26.17 20.66 -25.99
CA SER A 735 26.13 21.24 -27.34
C SER A 735 26.96 20.47 -28.37
N THR A 736 28.00 19.76 -27.93
CA THR A 736 28.95 19.06 -28.81
C THR A 736 29.00 17.55 -28.58
N GLY A 737 28.40 17.05 -27.49
CA GLY A 737 28.53 15.67 -27.02
C GLY A 737 29.94 15.33 -26.53
N GLY A 738 30.86 16.31 -26.49
CA GLY A 738 32.25 16.10 -26.11
C GLY A 738 32.43 15.95 -24.60
N LEU A 739 33.41 15.14 -24.19
CA LEU A 739 33.79 15.03 -22.78
C LEU A 739 34.45 16.33 -22.32
N MET A 740 33.93 16.92 -21.26
CA MET A 740 34.54 18.06 -20.59
C MET A 740 35.59 17.54 -19.60
N VAL A 741 36.86 17.87 -19.85
CA VAL A 741 38.00 17.39 -19.05
C VAL A 741 38.77 18.54 -18.41
N ARG A 742 39.36 18.25 -17.25
CA ARG A 742 40.34 19.12 -16.57
C ARG A 742 41.68 18.41 -16.51
N ALA A 743 42.77 19.18 -16.62
CA ALA A 743 44.12 18.65 -16.69
C ALA A 743 45.05 19.24 -15.62
N PHE A 744 45.89 18.38 -15.06
CA PHE A 744 47.04 18.71 -14.22
C PHE A 744 48.34 18.44 -14.97
N THR A 745 49.25 19.42 -15.03
CA THR A 745 50.58 19.26 -15.65
C THR A 745 51.72 19.44 -14.66
N ASN A 746 52.77 18.63 -14.81
CA ASN A 746 53.99 18.75 -14.00
C ASN A 746 54.99 19.79 -14.53
N GLU A 747 54.75 20.41 -15.68
CA GLU A 747 55.65 21.42 -16.28
C GLU A 747 55.70 22.73 -15.50
N ASN A 748 54.57 23.16 -14.90
CA ASN A 748 54.43 24.47 -14.24
C ASN A 748 53.63 24.46 -12.92
N ASN A 749 53.26 23.29 -12.39
CA ASN A 749 52.37 23.19 -11.22
C ASN A 749 51.05 23.96 -11.40
N SER A 750 50.56 24.00 -12.64
CA SER A 750 49.39 24.78 -13.03
C SER A 750 48.27 23.87 -13.51
N THR A 751 47.04 24.19 -13.15
CA THR A 751 45.84 23.56 -13.68
C THR A 751 45.33 24.34 -14.88
N PHE A 752 44.95 23.63 -15.94
CA PHE A 752 44.27 24.23 -17.08
C PHE A 752 42.76 24.22 -16.86
N SER A 753 42.10 25.32 -17.20
CA SER A 753 40.64 25.44 -17.16
C SER A 753 40.04 24.95 -18.47
N GLU A 754 39.18 23.92 -18.35
CA GLU A 754 38.15 23.44 -19.30
C GLU A 754 38.64 23.10 -20.72
N ILE A 755 38.73 21.80 -21.00
CA ILE A 755 39.04 21.25 -22.32
C ILE A 755 37.84 20.40 -22.75
N ILE A 756 37.30 20.64 -23.95
CA ILE A 756 36.29 19.77 -24.55
C ILE A 756 37.01 18.79 -25.46
N ILE A 757 36.95 17.50 -25.14
CA ILE A 757 37.39 16.42 -26.01
C ILE A 757 36.20 16.06 -26.91
N PRO A 758 36.24 16.35 -28.22
CA PRO A 758 35.25 15.82 -29.13
C PRO A 758 35.42 14.30 -29.15
N VAL A 759 34.40 13.55 -28.72
CA VAL A 759 34.37 12.10 -28.94
C VAL A 759 34.28 11.89 -30.45
N GLY A 760 35.40 11.44 -31.02
CA GLY A 760 35.57 11.23 -32.46
C GLY A 760 34.72 10.06 -32.92
N GLY A 761 33.57 10.40 -33.50
CA GLY A 761 32.68 9.62 -34.36
C GLY A 761 33.03 8.16 -34.64
N GLY A 762 32.35 7.26 -33.93
CA GLY A 762 31.41 6.40 -34.63
C GLY A 762 30.22 7.28 -35.04
N SER A 763 30.07 7.49 -36.35
CA SER A 763 28.97 8.18 -37.04
C SER A 763 27.85 8.80 -36.19
N SER A 764 27.67 10.12 -36.28
CA SER A 764 26.35 10.73 -36.16
C SER A 764 25.48 10.28 -37.34
N THR A 765 25.02 9.04 -37.33
CA THR A 765 23.77 8.70 -38.00
C THR A 765 22.67 9.17 -37.07
N SER A 766 21.74 9.97 -37.59
CA SER A 766 20.57 10.33 -36.81
C SER A 766 19.84 9.05 -36.43
N LEU A 767 19.94 8.63 -35.16
CA LEU A 767 19.13 7.57 -34.55
C LEU A 767 17.69 8.08 -34.42
N THR A 768 17.10 8.35 -35.57
CA THR A 768 15.75 8.84 -35.77
C THR A 768 14.88 7.68 -36.24
N CYS A 769 13.58 7.84 -36.14
CA CYS A 769 12.63 6.86 -36.60
C CYS A 769 12.88 6.51 -38.09
N GLY A 770 12.99 5.21 -38.37
CA GLY A 770 13.38 4.68 -39.68
C GLY A 770 14.88 4.49 -39.88
N TYR A 771 15.71 4.67 -38.85
CA TYR A 771 17.11 4.25 -38.85
C TYR A 771 17.21 2.72 -39.00
N SER A 772 18.07 2.26 -39.91
CA SER A 772 18.49 0.86 -40.04
C SER A 772 20.01 0.81 -40.14
N THR A 773 20.62 -0.17 -39.48
CA THR A 773 22.05 -0.43 -39.51
C THR A 773 22.50 -0.75 -40.94
N PRO A 774 23.61 -0.16 -41.43
CA PRO A 774 24.09 -0.48 -42.78
C PRO A 774 24.68 -1.91 -42.82
N TRP A 775 24.36 -2.67 -43.86
CA TRP A 775 24.74 -4.09 -44.03
C TRP A 775 26.01 -4.28 -44.88
N ASP A 776 26.89 -5.22 -44.49
CA ASP A 776 28.02 -5.68 -45.32
C ASP A 776 27.67 -7.01 -46.00
N ASP A 777 27.25 -6.93 -47.27
CA ASP A 777 26.90 -8.10 -48.09
C ASP A 777 28.05 -9.12 -48.28
N VAL A 778 29.31 -8.73 -48.05
CA VAL A 778 30.48 -9.62 -48.24
C VAL A 778 30.78 -10.42 -46.99
N ALA A 779 30.65 -9.77 -45.82
CA ALA A 779 30.87 -10.40 -44.52
C ALA A 779 29.61 -11.09 -43.98
N ASP A 780 28.44 -10.79 -44.56
CA ASP A 780 27.12 -11.27 -44.12
C ASP A 780 26.83 -10.90 -42.66
N GLU A 781 27.22 -9.67 -42.30
CA GLU A 781 27.03 -9.08 -40.97
C GLU A 781 26.81 -7.56 -41.08
N PRO A 782 26.34 -6.89 -40.02
CA PRO A 782 26.28 -5.44 -39.96
C PRO A 782 27.66 -4.80 -40.19
N SER A 783 27.72 -3.79 -41.07
CA SER A 783 28.97 -3.05 -41.33
C SER A 783 29.40 -2.14 -40.16
N SER A 784 28.50 -1.95 -39.20
CA SER A 784 28.68 -1.31 -37.90
C SER A 784 27.66 -1.87 -36.93
N PHE A 785 28.00 -2.03 -35.66
CA PHE A 785 27.07 -2.52 -34.64
C PHE A 785 26.48 -1.37 -33.82
N ASN A 786 25.29 -1.61 -33.29
CA ASN A 786 24.54 -0.71 -32.42
C ASN A 786 24.39 -1.32 -31.03
N SER A 787 24.19 -0.45 -30.04
CA SER A 787 23.87 -0.89 -28.68
C SER A 787 22.37 -1.06 -28.48
N TYR A 788 22.00 -1.74 -27.39
CA TYR A 788 20.61 -1.76 -26.94
C TYR A 788 20.07 -0.36 -26.61
N ASP A 789 20.91 0.58 -26.15
CA ASP A 789 20.51 1.98 -25.92
C ASP A 789 20.26 2.74 -27.22
N ASP A 790 21.02 2.44 -28.28
CA ASP A 790 20.77 2.98 -29.62
C ASP A 790 19.38 2.55 -30.12
N PHE A 791 19.01 1.29 -29.88
CA PHE A 791 17.68 0.77 -30.21
C PHE A 791 16.58 1.51 -29.46
N LEU A 792 16.72 1.67 -28.14
CA LEU A 792 15.74 2.41 -27.33
C LEU A 792 15.63 3.88 -27.77
N THR A 793 16.72 4.48 -28.21
CA THR A 793 16.74 5.84 -28.77
C THR A 793 15.90 5.92 -30.05
N VAL A 794 16.05 4.96 -30.97
CA VAL A 794 15.24 4.88 -32.21
C VAL A 794 13.76 4.64 -31.89
N VAL A 795 13.45 3.77 -30.91
CA VAL A 795 12.07 3.51 -30.46
C VAL A 795 11.43 4.76 -29.87
N ALA A 796 12.16 5.51 -29.04
CA ALA A 796 11.69 6.76 -28.47
C ALA A 796 11.36 7.80 -29.56
N ASP A 797 12.23 7.94 -30.58
CA ASP A 797 11.99 8.85 -31.70
C ASP A 797 10.79 8.42 -32.58
N CYS A 798 10.51 7.12 -32.67
CA CYS A 798 9.30 6.60 -33.33
C CYS A 798 7.99 6.80 -32.54
N GLY A 799 8.03 7.48 -31.39
CA GLY A 799 6.87 7.74 -30.53
C GLY A 799 6.69 6.76 -29.37
N GLY A 800 7.72 5.95 -29.08
CA GLY A 800 7.71 4.94 -28.02
C GLY A 800 7.06 3.61 -28.42
N ALA A 801 7.28 2.58 -27.60
CA ALA A 801 6.65 1.28 -27.76
C ALA A 801 5.17 1.34 -27.36
N SER A 802 4.30 0.86 -28.23
CA SER A 802 2.85 0.74 -28.01
C SER A 802 2.58 -0.38 -27.01
N PRO A 803 1.54 -0.25 -26.17
CA PRO A 803 1.13 -1.31 -25.26
C PRO A 803 0.96 -2.64 -26.00
N THR A 804 1.73 -3.65 -25.60
CA THR A 804 1.78 -4.96 -26.26
C THR A 804 1.64 -6.04 -25.20
N THR A 805 0.69 -6.95 -25.37
CA THR A 805 0.45 -8.08 -24.46
C THR A 805 0.79 -9.42 -25.11
N THR A 806 0.95 -10.47 -24.30
CA THR A 806 1.09 -11.85 -24.78
C THR A 806 -0.05 -12.26 -25.72
N ALA A 807 -1.28 -11.80 -25.45
CA ALA A 807 -2.45 -12.10 -26.29
C ALA A 807 -2.35 -11.46 -27.68
N ASP A 808 -1.73 -10.29 -27.79
CA ASP A 808 -1.55 -9.59 -29.06
C ASP A 808 -0.56 -10.31 -29.97
N ILE A 809 0.45 -10.96 -29.39
CA ILE A 809 1.52 -11.66 -30.11
C ILE A 809 1.13 -13.07 -30.56
N ILE A 810 0.33 -13.81 -29.78
CA ILE A 810 -0.07 -15.19 -30.12
C ILE A 810 -0.68 -15.26 -31.53
N GLY A 811 -0.18 -16.20 -32.33
CA GLY A 811 -0.62 -16.41 -33.72
C GLY A 811 0.55 -16.59 -34.69
N THR A 812 0.23 -16.58 -35.99
CA THR A 812 1.21 -16.69 -37.07
C THR A 812 1.50 -15.31 -37.64
N TRP A 813 2.77 -14.99 -37.80
CA TRP A 813 3.26 -13.73 -38.36
C TRP A 813 4.19 -14.02 -39.51
N THR A 814 4.15 -13.18 -40.54
CA THR A 814 5.02 -13.32 -41.71
C THR A 814 5.65 -12.01 -42.10
N ASP A 815 6.94 -12.02 -42.39
CA ASP A 815 7.63 -10.95 -43.09
C ASP A 815 8.11 -11.44 -44.46
N THR A 816 8.26 -10.53 -45.42
CA THR A 816 8.64 -10.84 -46.79
C THR A 816 9.47 -9.72 -47.39
N TRP A 817 10.68 -10.06 -47.86
CA TRP A 817 11.57 -9.13 -48.57
C TRP A 817 12.26 -9.79 -49.75
N THR A 818 12.90 -8.98 -50.60
CA THR A 818 13.74 -9.47 -51.70
C THR A 818 15.20 -9.32 -51.31
N ASP A 819 15.96 -10.42 -51.32
CA ASP A 819 17.39 -10.42 -51.05
C ASP A 819 18.13 -9.61 -52.13
N GLY A 820 18.87 -8.58 -51.71
CA GLY A 820 19.58 -7.67 -52.60
C GLY A 820 20.73 -8.32 -53.39
N SER A 821 21.28 -9.43 -52.87
CA SER A 821 22.43 -10.13 -53.45
C SER A 821 22.00 -11.22 -54.45
N THR A 822 20.95 -11.97 -54.15
CA THR A 822 20.47 -13.09 -54.97
C THR A 822 19.22 -12.76 -55.80
N GLY A 823 18.46 -11.73 -55.42
CA GLY A 823 17.18 -11.38 -56.02
C GLY A 823 16.03 -12.33 -55.65
N ALA A 824 16.25 -13.28 -54.73
CA ALA A 824 15.23 -14.23 -54.28
C ALA A 824 14.22 -13.56 -53.34
N LEU A 825 12.96 -13.98 -53.40
CA LEU A 825 11.93 -13.56 -52.44
C LEU A 825 12.06 -14.40 -51.17
N ILE A 826 12.49 -13.76 -50.08
CA ILE A 826 12.57 -14.38 -48.77
C ILE A 826 11.25 -14.19 -48.03
N VAL A 827 10.74 -15.27 -47.43
CA VAL A 827 9.56 -15.26 -46.57
C VAL A 827 9.92 -15.91 -45.24
N VAL A 828 9.81 -15.15 -44.16
CA VAL A 828 9.97 -15.63 -42.78
C VAL A 828 8.59 -15.77 -42.17
N THR A 829 8.32 -16.93 -41.57
CA THR A 829 7.08 -17.22 -40.85
C THR A 829 7.41 -17.55 -39.40
N MET A 830 6.85 -16.80 -38.46
CA MET A 830 6.94 -17.03 -37.02
C MET A 830 5.59 -17.47 -36.47
N VAL A 831 5.58 -18.48 -35.61
CA VAL A 831 4.39 -18.99 -34.94
C VAL A 831 4.62 -18.90 -33.44
N PHE A 832 3.87 -18.02 -32.78
CA PHE A 832 3.88 -17.85 -31.33
C PHE A 832 2.76 -18.71 -30.72
N ASN A 833 3.14 -19.72 -29.93
CA ASN A 833 2.18 -20.65 -29.34
C ASN A 833 1.39 -20.00 -28.20
N GLY A 834 0.17 -20.48 -27.97
CA GLY A 834 -0.69 -19.99 -26.88
C GLY A 834 -0.23 -20.36 -25.46
N ASP A 835 0.95 -20.98 -25.31
CA ASP A 835 1.57 -21.29 -24.03
C ASP A 835 2.33 -20.10 -23.43
N GLY A 836 2.44 -18.99 -24.18
CA GLY A 836 3.05 -17.74 -23.73
C GLY A 836 4.57 -17.81 -23.56
N SER A 837 5.26 -18.83 -24.10
CA SER A 837 6.71 -18.96 -23.92
C SER A 837 7.46 -19.65 -25.06
N THR A 838 6.79 -20.38 -25.96
CA THR A 838 7.46 -21.09 -27.05
C THR A 838 6.89 -20.73 -28.43
N GLY A 839 7.71 -20.90 -29.47
CA GLY A 839 7.29 -20.69 -30.85
C GLY A 839 8.17 -21.43 -31.85
N THR A 840 7.77 -21.40 -33.12
CA THR A 840 8.55 -21.95 -34.24
C THR A 840 8.70 -20.94 -35.35
N TYR A 841 9.84 -20.98 -36.05
CA TYR A 841 10.07 -20.16 -37.24
C TYR A 841 10.43 -21.04 -38.44
N SER A 842 10.17 -20.50 -39.63
CA SER A 842 10.59 -21.09 -40.90
C SER A 842 10.83 -20.03 -41.96
N GLU A 843 11.82 -20.25 -42.82
CA GLU A 843 12.25 -19.36 -43.88
C GLU A 843 12.26 -20.06 -45.23
N THR A 844 11.81 -19.37 -46.26
CA THR A 844 11.85 -19.86 -47.64
C THR A 844 12.39 -18.80 -48.58
N ALA A 845 13.20 -19.21 -49.56
CA ALA A 845 13.63 -18.39 -50.69
C ALA A 845 12.92 -18.88 -51.97
N ASP A 846 12.14 -18.01 -52.61
CA ASP A 846 11.28 -18.34 -53.76
C ASP A 846 10.38 -19.57 -53.53
N GLY A 847 9.94 -19.77 -52.28
CA GLY A 847 9.12 -20.91 -51.85
C GLY A 847 9.88 -22.22 -51.61
N VAL A 848 11.22 -22.19 -51.65
CA VAL A 848 12.09 -23.32 -51.28
C VAL A 848 12.63 -23.10 -49.87
N PRO A 849 12.48 -24.04 -48.93
CA PRO A 849 13.04 -23.91 -47.58
C PRO A 849 14.55 -23.72 -47.58
N LEU A 850 15.04 -22.77 -46.78
CA LEU A 850 16.47 -22.55 -46.60
C LEU A 850 17.10 -23.63 -45.71
N VAL A 851 18.36 -23.97 -45.97
CA VAL A 851 19.12 -24.90 -45.12
C VAL A 851 19.37 -24.20 -43.78
N ASN A 852 18.93 -24.81 -42.67
CA ASN A 852 18.88 -24.22 -41.32
C ASN A 852 17.85 -23.08 -41.12
N GLY A 853 17.03 -22.76 -42.12
CA GLY A 853 15.99 -21.74 -42.01
C GLY A 853 14.73 -22.22 -41.29
N SER A 854 14.82 -23.06 -40.26
CA SER A 854 13.65 -23.43 -39.45
C SER A 854 14.06 -23.94 -38.08
N GLY A 855 13.36 -23.51 -37.04
CA GLY A 855 13.70 -23.90 -35.68
C GLY A 855 12.61 -23.55 -34.67
N SER A 856 12.93 -23.78 -33.39
CA SER A 856 12.10 -23.37 -32.25
C SER A 856 12.78 -22.23 -31.50
N PHE A 857 11.98 -21.33 -30.94
CA PHE A 857 12.45 -20.24 -30.10
C PHE A 857 11.64 -20.17 -28.80
N THR A 858 12.21 -19.51 -27.80
CA THR A 858 11.45 -19.02 -26.65
C THR A 858 11.15 -17.55 -26.82
N TRP A 859 10.03 -17.08 -26.29
CA TRP A 859 9.66 -15.67 -26.37
C TRP A 859 9.01 -15.18 -25.08
N SER A 860 9.06 -13.86 -24.87
CA SER A 860 8.40 -13.19 -23.76
C SER A 860 8.02 -11.77 -24.15
N VAL A 861 7.05 -11.18 -23.46
CA VAL A 861 6.73 -9.76 -23.58
C VAL A 861 6.94 -9.10 -22.23
N ALA A 862 7.80 -8.09 -22.18
CA ALA A 862 8.07 -7.28 -20.99
C ALA A 862 8.32 -5.83 -21.42
N ASN A 863 7.86 -4.87 -20.64
CA ASN A 863 8.03 -3.44 -20.93
C ASN A 863 7.56 -3.02 -22.35
N ASN A 864 6.47 -3.63 -22.83
CA ASN A 864 5.93 -3.45 -24.19
C ASN A 864 6.85 -3.90 -25.33
N LEU A 865 7.89 -4.67 -25.02
CA LEU A 865 8.83 -5.23 -26.00
C LEU A 865 8.63 -6.74 -26.10
N LEU A 866 8.63 -7.25 -27.33
CA LEU A 866 8.68 -8.69 -27.61
C LEU A 866 10.14 -9.11 -27.67
N THR A 867 10.53 -10.10 -26.87
CA THR A 867 11.83 -10.76 -26.97
C THR A 867 11.67 -12.14 -27.56
N VAL A 868 12.47 -12.48 -28.56
CA VAL A 868 12.60 -13.81 -29.16
C VAL A 868 14.02 -14.29 -28.97
N ASN A 869 14.20 -15.53 -28.52
CA ASN A 869 15.51 -16.12 -28.30
C ASN A 869 15.58 -17.51 -28.93
N VAL A 870 16.48 -17.67 -29.89
CA VAL A 870 16.91 -18.97 -30.40
C VAL A 870 18.22 -19.32 -29.72
N ALA A 871 18.15 -20.18 -28.71
CA ALA A 871 19.25 -20.45 -27.80
C ALA A 871 20.57 -20.80 -28.53
N GLY A 872 21.59 -19.94 -28.33
CA GLY A 872 22.93 -20.11 -28.89
C GLY A 872 23.04 -19.80 -30.38
N VAL A 873 22.04 -19.16 -30.98
CA VAL A 873 22.02 -18.74 -32.39
C VAL A 873 21.82 -17.24 -32.48
N PHE A 874 20.64 -16.73 -32.11
CA PHE A 874 20.37 -15.29 -32.12
C PHE A 874 19.33 -14.89 -31.07
N MET A 875 19.34 -13.61 -30.70
CA MET A 875 18.34 -12.98 -29.85
C MET A 875 17.80 -11.74 -30.54
N GLU A 876 16.48 -11.54 -30.50
CA GLU A 876 15.80 -10.42 -31.15
C GLU A 876 14.83 -9.75 -30.18
N VAL A 877 14.82 -8.41 -30.18
CA VAL A 877 13.86 -7.57 -29.48
C VAL A 877 13.08 -6.73 -30.49
N THR A 878 11.76 -6.70 -30.35
CA THR A 878 10.87 -5.93 -31.23
C THR A 878 10.02 -4.97 -30.42
N ALA A 879 10.00 -3.71 -30.85
CA ALA A 879 9.06 -2.69 -30.39
C ALA A 879 8.02 -2.39 -31.47
N VAL A 880 6.73 -2.47 -31.12
CA VAL A 880 5.64 -2.00 -32.00
C VAL A 880 5.43 -0.52 -31.75
N THR A 881 5.73 0.36 -32.71
CA THR A 881 5.58 1.82 -32.55
C THR A 881 4.46 2.36 -33.44
N ALA A 882 4.11 3.63 -33.25
CA ALA A 882 3.15 4.32 -34.13
C ALA A 882 3.64 4.42 -35.59
N SER A 883 4.94 4.28 -35.82
CA SER A 883 5.59 4.43 -37.13
C SER A 883 5.97 3.10 -37.80
N GLY A 884 5.75 1.96 -37.14
CA GLY A 884 6.14 0.63 -37.61
C GLY A 884 6.82 -0.19 -36.51
N MET A 885 7.34 -1.37 -36.86
CA MET A 885 8.13 -2.17 -35.92
C MET A 885 9.61 -1.86 -36.06
N VAL A 886 10.26 -1.68 -34.92
CA VAL A 886 11.71 -1.52 -34.81
C VAL A 886 12.25 -2.77 -34.14
N HIS A 887 13.31 -3.33 -34.73
CA HIS A 887 13.94 -4.57 -34.31
C HIS A 887 15.38 -4.29 -33.87
N TYR A 888 15.82 -5.00 -32.83
CA TYR A 888 17.21 -5.10 -32.41
C TYR A 888 17.57 -6.58 -32.34
N ALA A 889 18.60 -7.01 -33.08
CA ALA A 889 19.01 -8.41 -33.13
C ALA A 889 20.50 -8.56 -32.83
N GLU A 890 20.86 -9.67 -32.17
CA GLU A 890 22.23 -10.13 -31.94
C GLU A 890 22.36 -11.55 -32.47
N ASP A 891 23.39 -11.82 -33.28
CA ASP A 891 23.69 -13.15 -33.81
C ASP A 891 25.05 -13.67 -33.29
N ALA A 892 25.15 -14.97 -33.06
CA ALA A 892 26.36 -15.65 -32.62
C ALA A 892 27.42 -15.76 -33.73
N GLU A 893 27.05 -15.58 -35.00
CA GLU A 893 27.96 -15.69 -36.15
C GLU A 893 28.72 -14.39 -36.46
N TRP A 894 28.34 -13.25 -35.87
CA TRP A 894 28.99 -11.94 -36.05
C TRP A 894 30.36 -11.83 -35.34
N SER A 895 31.31 -11.11 -35.94
CA SER A 895 32.74 -11.20 -35.60
C SER A 895 33.27 -10.32 -34.44
N THR A 896 32.40 -9.69 -33.65
CA THR A 896 32.72 -8.84 -32.47
C THR A 896 31.70 -9.07 -31.36
N PRO A 897 31.99 -8.80 -30.07
CA PRO A 897 31.62 -9.70 -28.97
C PRO A 897 30.11 -9.71 -28.66
N SER A 898 29.35 -10.50 -29.43
CA SER A 898 27.95 -10.85 -29.16
C SER A 898 27.88 -11.69 -27.89
N ASP A 899 27.23 -11.15 -26.86
CA ASP A 899 26.97 -11.86 -25.60
C ASP A 899 25.60 -12.55 -25.57
N LEU A 900 24.81 -12.37 -26.65
CA LEU A 900 23.42 -12.83 -26.77
C LEU A 900 22.62 -12.39 -25.53
N SER A 901 22.65 -11.10 -25.19
CA SER A 901 22.06 -10.56 -23.97
C SER A 901 21.52 -9.14 -24.11
N ILE A 902 20.26 -8.98 -23.70
CA ILE A 902 19.59 -7.66 -23.59
C ILE A 902 19.87 -7.03 -22.23
N SER A 903 21.15 -6.83 -21.87
CA SER A 903 21.50 -6.29 -20.55
C SER A 903 22.73 -5.38 -20.52
N ASN A 904 23.47 -5.27 -21.61
CA ASN A 904 24.71 -4.53 -21.66
C ASN A 904 24.60 -3.30 -22.57
N THR A 905 24.13 -2.19 -22.00
CA THR A 905 23.72 -0.99 -22.74
C THR A 905 24.84 -0.25 -23.46
N ALA A 906 26.11 -0.59 -23.21
CA ALA A 906 27.27 0.05 -23.80
C ALA A 906 28.02 -0.81 -24.84
N THR A 907 27.64 -2.08 -25.01
CA THR A 907 28.26 -2.94 -26.03
C THR A 907 27.66 -2.64 -27.40
N LEU A 908 28.50 -2.57 -28.43
CA LEU A 908 28.09 -2.44 -29.82
C LEU A 908 28.22 -3.80 -30.48
N ASP A 909 27.16 -4.60 -30.40
CA ASP A 909 27.10 -5.97 -30.91
C ASP A 909 25.77 -6.31 -31.60
N GLY A 910 24.82 -5.38 -31.67
CA GLY A 910 23.51 -5.59 -32.28
C GLY A 910 23.29 -4.91 -33.64
N GLU A 911 22.29 -5.39 -34.37
CA GLU A 911 21.73 -4.78 -35.58
C GLU A 911 20.38 -4.14 -35.26
N ILE A 912 20.15 -2.90 -35.72
CA ILE A 912 18.84 -2.25 -35.70
C ILE A 912 18.25 -2.25 -37.11
N TRP A 913 17.01 -2.69 -37.27
CA TRP A 913 16.32 -2.61 -38.56
C TRP A 913 14.81 -2.41 -38.38
N ASN A 914 14.14 -2.03 -39.46
CA ASN A 914 12.70 -1.81 -39.48
C ASN A 914 12.00 -2.91 -40.27
N GLY A 915 11.09 -3.63 -39.63
CA GLY A 915 10.43 -4.80 -40.17
C GLY A 915 8.92 -4.63 -40.33
N ASN A 916 8.31 -5.49 -41.15
CA ASN A 916 6.88 -5.45 -41.45
C ASN A 916 6.23 -6.83 -41.25
N TYR A 917 6.52 -7.51 -40.16
CA TYR A 917 5.74 -8.68 -39.75
C TYR A 917 4.23 -8.41 -39.75
N VAL A 918 3.51 -9.11 -40.60
CA VAL A 918 2.05 -9.01 -40.68
C VAL A 918 1.45 -10.23 -39.99
N LYS A 919 0.61 -9.98 -38.98
CA LYS A 919 -0.20 -11.03 -38.34
C LYS A 919 -1.14 -11.64 -39.36
N GLN A 920 -1.05 -12.95 -39.52
CA GLN A 920 -1.96 -13.71 -40.38
C GLN A 920 -3.30 -13.93 -39.66
N PRO A 921 -4.42 -13.86 -40.40
CA PRO A 921 -5.77 -13.97 -39.84
C PRO A 921 -6.10 -15.36 -39.28
#